data_AF-A0A814AHG7-F1
#
_entry.id   AF-A0A814AHG7-F1
#
_cell.length_a   1.000
_cell.length_b   1.000
_cell.length_c   1.000
_cell.angle_alpha   90.00
_cell.angle_beta   90.00
_cell.angle_gamma   90.00
#
_symmetry.space_group_name_H-M   'P 1'
#
loop_
_entity.id
_entity.type
_entity.pdbx_description
1 polymer ?
#
loop_
_entity_poly.entity_id
_entity_poly.type
_entity_poly.pdbx_seq_one_letter_code
_entity_poly.pdbx_strand_id
1 'polypeptide(L)'
;MNYVVTVQQPTEVTAVATGYFTSSTELNLIVAKNTHFEIYIITCEGIKLIKDVSIYGRIKILKCFRLSNMNKDVLFILTDKSHGMILDCQKTENEPYEILTKCHGSLKDNNRTSIQPPSCTIDTKHNLILLRISEGIIKLIYLKDLTSKNLEAYNIKINEQYIIDIQFLSDHQKPTFIILYSRKPESYYINSNELEEYYLCTYEIELKERDIRRLTWTEKLTLSKASFLIPIGQNDFSALVIGRNSIEICKENNKRLEIKSSLLQKTTSIICYCTIDEGYRYLLSDDCGKIYLLILEYDKHNENLSTTITDIKLDLLGEISISRYIIYLNNNLAFIGSNFGDSQLIRIFSEQQNGSHFEIIESYANLGPILDMCFIDVERQSQQLVTCSGNRKDSSLRFIRTGIGIHEHASIDLRNIKGIWALKINNQYDNHLVVAFFDQTRLFYLQNDEIEEVELSAFDYQHQTLFCTNVTSNQYLQITTYSIRLIGNSGQDLLIEWKNMNNEITVASANTTQCVCASGNQLFYFEIGSRSLTEINKCELPHNIACLDITPLDLREERTNLCVIGLWTQISIWICRLPTLDILHKELLTSDTLPRSAVMITFDDQPYVFVSLADGPIIYYLLNSEQGLLYERKKVSLGTKPTTLTICQHTDLFNSSTVSSRTVLFACSDHPSVISLSNNKIVFSSVNLHEIVCICSFNSEYYGSSLTLVTDMGVILGRIDDIQKLHVRSLVLGESVQRIVFMDEEKIYIILTQYMDVYKSDSIVSICKQAHQKIDCTTKIKGIEELTNLQSSNTSHSIVILDQHTREARISVKLLNNEEATSLCIITFTDDSATPYIVVGTTIGFENDDDEQRLGRLILFRYKNNQLNMITEKEINGSPYKILPFQGKLLVAISNSVRLYKFSLEKQELIQQPESYMGRMKCLELKIKDDFILFSDLLGSLTILRYNINENKFEEIARNIYPQLTTACEFIDDDTFLCSESDGNLISYNKNSDSTKEQERTILNELGLYHLGEEINTFRHGCLVTQQTTESTISLENCILMGAISGYIGLVLQLPPTLYQLLMSLQLILAEYVTSIGKIDHSSWRSFRLDGRSNVSYGFIDGDLIETYLDLPKTVQLELITNSHKGNNIQLNTTVEELVKLIEELSRIH
;
A
#
# COMPACT_ATOMS: atom_id res chain seq x y z
N MET A 1 -18.71 -10.56 18.00
CA MET A 1 -19.25 -10.11 16.69
C MET A 1 -18.20 -9.21 16.08
N ASN A 2 -17.92 -9.33 14.78
CA ASN A 2 -16.70 -8.79 14.20
C ASN A 2 -16.99 -7.63 13.23
N TYR A 3 -16.11 -6.64 13.21
CA TYR A 3 -16.02 -5.56 12.23
C TYR A 3 -14.72 -5.72 11.46
N VAL A 4 -14.78 -5.66 10.13
CA VAL A 4 -13.62 -5.86 9.25
C VAL A 4 -13.47 -4.65 8.36
N VAL A 5 -12.28 -4.03 8.35
CA VAL A 5 -12.01 -2.84 7.54
C VAL A 5 -10.61 -2.90 6.93
N THR A 6 -10.46 -2.27 5.76
CA THR A 6 -9.19 -2.12 5.06
C THR A 6 -8.36 -1.00 5.67
N VAL A 7 -7.16 -1.32 6.15
CA VAL A 7 -6.16 -0.34 6.63
C VAL A 7 -5.30 0.13 5.45
N GLN A 8 -4.84 -0.81 4.64
CA GLN A 8 -4.09 -0.57 3.41
C GLN A 8 -4.67 -1.43 2.29
N GLN A 9 -5.07 -0.78 1.19
CA GLN A 9 -5.57 -1.46 0.01
C GLN A 9 -4.51 -2.37 -0.64
N PRO A 10 -4.93 -3.38 -1.42
CA PRO A 10 -4.01 -4.24 -2.17
C PRO A 10 -3.04 -3.41 -3.03
N THR A 11 -1.77 -3.78 -3.04
CA THR A 11 -0.72 -3.06 -3.79
C THR A 11 -0.15 -3.90 -4.94
N GLU A 12 -0.37 -5.21 -4.93
CA GLU A 12 -0.03 -6.13 -6.02
C GLU A 12 -0.82 -5.81 -7.30
N VAL A 13 -0.14 -5.80 -8.45
CA VAL A 13 -0.75 -5.62 -9.76
C VAL A 13 -1.26 -6.95 -10.32
N THR A 14 -2.59 -7.17 -10.33
CA THR A 14 -3.18 -8.45 -10.75
C THR A 14 -3.49 -8.53 -12.25
N ALA A 15 -3.82 -7.40 -12.88
CA ALA A 15 -4.02 -7.29 -14.32
C ALA A 15 -3.78 -5.85 -14.79
N VAL A 16 -3.41 -5.69 -16.06
CA VAL A 16 -3.18 -4.36 -16.64
C VAL A 16 -3.75 -4.31 -18.06
N ALA A 17 -4.29 -3.17 -18.45
CA ALA A 17 -4.75 -2.90 -19.81
C ALA A 17 -4.35 -1.49 -20.25
N THR A 18 -4.19 -1.31 -21.56
CA THR A 18 -4.04 0.01 -22.19
C THR A 18 -5.02 0.19 -23.32
N GLY A 19 -5.42 1.44 -23.52
CA GLY A 19 -6.33 1.84 -24.60
C GLY A 19 -6.86 3.25 -24.41
N TYR A 20 -7.71 3.66 -25.32
CA TYR A 20 -8.34 4.98 -25.37
C TYR A 20 -9.70 4.92 -24.66
N PHE A 21 -9.69 4.82 -23.33
CA PHE A 21 -10.85 4.54 -22.50
C PHE A 21 -11.57 5.81 -21.99
N THR A 22 -10.83 6.88 -21.66
CA THR A 22 -11.40 8.16 -21.22
C THR A 22 -11.87 9.00 -22.39
N SER A 23 -11.08 9.02 -23.48
CA SER A 23 -11.40 9.73 -24.72
C SER A 23 -10.86 8.97 -25.92
N SER A 24 -11.23 9.35 -27.14
CA SER A 24 -10.73 8.73 -28.37
C SER A 24 -9.27 9.09 -28.70
N THR A 25 -8.68 10.05 -27.99
CA THR A 25 -7.37 10.63 -28.28
C THR A 25 -6.34 10.39 -27.19
N GLU A 26 -6.76 10.34 -25.94
CA GLU A 26 -5.87 10.14 -24.81
C GLU A 26 -5.67 8.65 -24.56
N LEU A 27 -4.40 8.23 -24.50
CA LEU A 27 -4.06 6.87 -24.13
C LEU A 27 -4.10 6.73 -22.60
N ASN A 28 -4.78 5.70 -22.14
CA ASN A 28 -4.90 5.37 -20.73
C ASN A 28 -4.14 4.10 -20.38
N LEU A 29 -3.61 4.08 -19.17
CA LEU A 29 -3.12 2.88 -18.49
C LEU A 29 -4.12 2.53 -17.39
N ILE A 30 -4.63 1.30 -17.38
CA ILE A 30 -5.59 0.80 -16.41
C ILE A 30 -4.93 -0.34 -15.64
N VAL A 31 -4.75 -0.16 -14.33
CA VAL A 31 -4.04 -1.09 -13.45
C VAL A 31 -5.03 -1.68 -12.47
N ALA A 32 -5.27 -3.00 -12.52
CA ALA A 32 -6.07 -3.70 -11.53
C ALA A 32 -5.21 -4.18 -10.36
N LYS A 33 -5.70 -3.94 -9.15
CA LYS A 33 -5.10 -4.33 -7.86
C LYS A 33 -6.13 -5.13 -7.07
N ASN A 34 -6.22 -6.41 -7.42
CA ASN A 34 -7.19 -7.38 -6.88
C ASN A 34 -8.67 -6.93 -6.97
N THR A 35 -9.18 -6.19 -5.98
CA THR A 35 -10.59 -5.78 -5.84
C THR A 35 -10.90 -4.38 -6.37
N HIS A 36 -9.90 -3.61 -6.79
CA HIS A 36 -10.07 -2.30 -7.40
C HIS A 36 -9.19 -2.14 -8.64
N PHE A 37 -9.44 -1.08 -9.41
CA PHE A 37 -8.59 -0.71 -10.52
C PHE A 37 -8.46 0.80 -10.66
N GLU A 38 -7.26 1.21 -11.03
CA GLU A 38 -6.84 2.59 -11.17
C GLU A 38 -6.75 2.96 -12.66
N ILE A 39 -7.23 4.15 -13.02
CA ILE A 39 -7.17 4.68 -14.39
C ILE A 39 -6.20 5.86 -14.41
N TYR A 40 -5.18 5.73 -15.25
CA TYR A 40 -4.15 6.75 -15.47
C TYR A 40 -4.24 7.33 -16.88
N ILE A 41 -3.97 8.64 -17.03
CA ILE A 41 -3.63 9.27 -18.31
C ILE A 41 -2.11 9.30 -18.45
N ILE A 42 -1.62 8.98 -19.64
CA ILE A 42 -0.20 9.07 -19.96
C ILE A 42 0.12 10.51 -20.37
N THR A 43 1.12 11.10 -19.71
CA THR A 43 1.63 12.44 -20.03
C THR A 43 3.04 12.33 -20.63
N CYS A 44 3.62 13.45 -21.07
CA CYS A 44 5.00 13.44 -21.59
C CYS A 44 6.04 13.09 -20.51
N GLU A 45 5.69 13.26 -19.23
CA GLU A 45 6.61 13.15 -18.10
C GLU A 45 6.39 11.89 -17.25
N GLY A 46 5.19 11.31 -17.29
CA GLY A 46 4.86 10.14 -16.47
C GLY A 46 3.42 9.68 -16.67
N ILE A 47 2.82 9.15 -15.60
CA ILE A 47 1.41 8.75 -15.57
C ILE A 47 0.67 9.51 -14.47
N LYS A 48 -0.54 9.99 -14.77
CA LYS A 48 -1.38 10.74 -13.83
C LYS A 48 -2.63 9.95 -13.48
N LEU A 49 -2.81 9.64 -12.19
CA LEU A 49 -4.03 9.00 -11.69
C LEU A 49 -5.24 9.92 -11.88
N ILE A 50 -6.31 9.38 -12.46
CA ILE A 50 -7.57 10.09 -12.70
C ILE A 50 -8.64 9.62 -11.74
N LYS A 51 -8.74 8.29 -11.58
CA LYS A 51 -9.84 7.65 -10.88
C LYS A 51 -9.40 6.30 -10.34
N ASP A 52 -9.74 6.05 -9.09
CA ASP A 52 -9.70 4.75 -8.45
C ASP A 52 -11.14 4.23 -8.30
N VAL A 53 -11.32 2.94 -8.55
CA VAL A 53 -12.62 2.30 -8.76
C VAL A 53 -12.66 0.92 -8.12
N SER A 54 -13.44 0.78 -7.06
CA SER A 54 -13.66 -0.49 -6.37
C SER A 54 -14.73 -1.37 -7.04
N ILE A 55 -14.49 -2.68 -7.07
CA ILE A 55 -15.42 -3.70 -7.58
C ILE A 55 -15.65 -4.77 -6.51
N TYR A 56 -16.89 -5.26 -6.44
CA TYR A 56 -17.24 -6.43 -5.62
C TYR A 56 -16.83 -7.74 -6.30
N GLY A 57 -15.51 -7.97 -6.41
CA GLY A 57 -14.93 -9.17 -7.02
C GLY A 57 -13.42 -9.07 -7.21
N ARG A 58 -12.71 -10.21 -7.15
CA ARG A 58 -11.28 -10.24 -7.52
C ARG A 58 -11.15 -10.21 -9.03
N ILE A 59 -10.52 -9.18 -9.59
CA ILE A 59 -10.29 -9.01 -11.02
C ILE A 59 -9.25 -10.05 -11.49
N LYS A 60 -9.68 -10.96 -12.37
CA LYS A 60 -8.80 -11.97 -12.98
C LYS A 60 -8.42 -11.63 -14.41
N ILE A 61 -9.32 -10.98 -15.16
CA ILE A 61 -9.06 -10.54 -16.54
C ILE A 61 -9.49 -9.09 -16.66
N LEU A 62 -8.62 -8.30 -17.27
CA LEU A 62 -8.83 -6.91 -17.63
C LEU A 62 -8.39 -6.72 -19.09
N LYS A 63 -9.30 -6.32 -19.99
CA LYS A 63 -8.98 -6.05 -21.40
C LYS A 63 -9.70 -4.80 -21.89
N CYS A 64 -8.94 -3.89 -22.47
CA CYS A 64 -9.47 -2.72 -23.18
C CYS A 64 -9.55 -3.05 -24.68
N PHE A 65 -10.66 -2.70 -25.34
CA PHE A 65 -10.84 -2.96 -26.77
C PHE A 65 -11.84 -1.99 -27.39
N ARG A 66 -11.73 -1.78 -28.71
CA ARG A 66 -12.65 -0.97 -29.50
C ARG A 66 -13.60 -1.86 -30.30
N LEU A 67 -14.90 -1.64 -30.14
CA LEU A 67 -15.90 -2.23 -31.02
C LEU A 67 -15.96 -1.49 -32.35
N SER A 68 -16.26 -2.21 -33.43
CA SER A 68 -16.37 -1.66 -34.79
C SER A 68 -17.38 -0.49 -34.94
N ASN A 69 -18.34 -0.36 -34.03
CA ASN A 69 -19.36 0.69 -34.02
C ASN A 69 -19.10 1.83 -33.01
N MET A 70 -17.96 1.83 -32.31
CA MET A 70 -17.63 2.80 -31.26
C MET A 70 -16.36 3.58 -31.59
N ASN A 71 -16.32 4.86 -31.19
CA ASN A 71 -15.17 5.74 -31.39
C ASN A 71 -14.17 5.71 -30.23
N LYS A 72 -14.55 5.08 -29.12
CA LYS A 72 -13.79 4.99 -27.88
C LYS A 72 -13.75 3.54 -27.41
N ASP A 73 -12.72 3.19 -26.67
CA ASP A 73 -12.55 1.84 -26.16
C ASP A 73 -13.48 1.58 -24.97
N VAL A 74 -13.84 0.32 -24.78
CA VAL A 74 -14.59 -0.19 -23.63
C VAL A 74 -13.73 -1.18 -22.86
N LEU A 75 -14.05 -1.35 -21.58
CA LEU A 75 -13.29 -2.19 -20.67
C LEU A 75 -14.06 -3.46 -20.33
N PHE A 76 -13.52 -4.63 -20.67
CA PHE A 76 -14.05 -5.92 -20.23
C PHE A 76 -13.33 -6.40 -18.96
N ILE A 77 -14.12 -6.79 -17.96
CA ILE A 77 -13.64 -7.35 -16.69
C ILE A 77 -14.29 -8.71 -16.45
N LEU A 78 -13.47 -9.68 -16.03
CA LEU A 78 -13.93 -10.95 -15.48
C LEU A 78 -13.44 -11.10 -14.03
N THR A 79 -14.36 -11.36 -13.12
CA THR A 79 -14.04 -11.65 -11.71
C THR A 79 -13.79 -13.13 -11.47
N ASP A 80 -13.14 -13.46 -10.36
CA ASP A 80 -12.92 -14.83 -9.87
C ASP A 80 -14.20 -15.65 -9.71
N LYS A 81 -15.29 -15.03 -9.23
CA LYS A 81 -16.63 -15.65 -9.14
C LYS A 81 -17.32 -15.78 -10.52
N SER A 82 -16.59 -15.51 -11.61
CA SER A 82 -17.05 -15.57 -12.99
C SER A 82 -18.15 -14.56 -13.33
N HIS A 83 -18.13 -13.38 -12.73
CA HIS A 83 -18.97 -12.26 -13.20
C HIS A 83 -18.23 -11.53 -14.32
N GLY A 84 -18.83 -11.47 -15.50
CA GLY A 84 -18.32 -10.72 -16.64
C GLY A 84 -19.05 -9.39 -16.78
N MET A 85 -18.32 -8.32 -17.08
CA MET A 85 -18.90 -6.99 -17.29
C MET A 85 -18.15 -6.19 -18.34
N ILE A 86 -18.87 -5.26 -18.99
CA ILE A 86 -18.33 -4.28 -19.94
C ILE A 86 -18.63 -2.89 -19.40
N LEU A 87 -17.58 -2.10 -19.19
CA LEU A 87 -17.64 -0.75 -18.63
C LEU A 87 -17.30 0.31 -19.69
N ASP A 88 -17.85 1.50 -19.48
CA ASP A 88 -17.66 2.72 -20.30
C ASP A 88 -17.39 3.90 -19.36
N CYS A 89 -16.46 4.80 -19.72
CA CYS A 89 -16.10 5.97 -18.92
C CYS A 89 -16.70 7.26 -19.51
N GLN A 90 -17.61 7.93 -18.81
CA GLN A 90 -18.22 9.18 -19.27
C GLN A 90 -17.69 10.38 -18.49
N LYS A 91 -17.61 11.53 -19.17
CA LYS A 91 -17.22 12.80 -18.58
C LYS A 91 -18.21 13.87 -19.03
N THR A 92 -18.94 14.43 -18.07
CA THR A 92 -19.81 15.60 -18.23
C THR A 92 -19.00 16.88 -17.96
N GLU A 93 -19.35 18.00 -18.59
CA GLU A 93 -18.65 19.28 -18.36
C GLU A 93 -18.76 19.67 -16.87
N ASN A 94 -17.61 19.95 -16.24
CA ASN A 94 -17.45 20.29 -14.82
C ASN A 94 -17.76 19.18 -13.78
N GLU A 95 -17.91 17.92 -14.21
CA GLU A 95 -18.14 16.78 -13.31
C GLU A 95 -16.98 15.76 -13.38
N PRO A 96 -16.78 14.96 -12.31
CA PRO A 96 -15.76 13.92 -12.29
C PRO A 96 -16.09 12.79 -13.28
N TYR A 97 -15.08 12.02 -13.69
CA TYR A 97 -15.28 10.84 -14.53
C TYR A 97 -16.20 9.82 -13.84
N GLU A 98 -17.25 9.41 -14.56
CA GLU A 98 -18.20 8.39 -14.12
C GLU A 98 -17.99 7.08 -14.89
N ILE A 99 -18.02 5.95 -14.19
CA ILE A 99 -17.86 4.62 -14.78
C ILE A 99 -19.23 3.94 -14.86
N LEU A 100 -19.70 3.70 -16.08
CA LEU A 100 -21.00 3.11 -16.35
C LEU A 100 -20.88 1.64 -16.75
N THR A 101 -21.74 0.80 -16.17
CA THR A 101 -21.88 -0.60 -16.56
C THR A 101 -22.81 -0.72 -17.77
N LYS A 102 -22.26 -1.07 -18.95
CA LYS A 102 -23.04 -1.31 -20.18
C LYS A 102 -23.69 -2.68 -20.17
N CYS A 103 -22.87 -3.71 -19.96
CA CYS A 103 -23.29 -5.10 -19.94
C CYS A 103 -22.72 -5.80 -18.70
N HIS A 104 -23.46 -6.74 -18.13
CA HIS A 104 -23.00 -7.56 -17.01
C HIS A 104 -23.72 -8.92 -17.02
N GLY A 105 -23.12 -9.94 -16.41
CA GLY A 105 -23.75 -11.25 -16.25
C GLY A 105 -22.86 -12.27 -15.55
N SER A 106 -23.49 -13.29 -14.96
CA SER A 106 -22.76 -14.44 -14.42
C SER A 106 -22.43 -15.42 -15.54
N LEU A 107 -21.14 -15.71 -15.72
CA LEU A 107 -20.60 -16.64 -16.69
C LEU A 107 -20.23 -17.99 -16.04
N LYS A 108 -20.71 -18.24 -14.81
CA LYS A 108 -20.39 -19.45 -14.05
C LYS A 108 -20.96 -20.70 -14.74
N ASP A 109 -20.14 -21.75 -14.78
CA ASP A 109 -20.56 -23.11 -15.13
C ASP A 109 -20.43 -24.05 -13.93
N ASN A 110 -21.15 -25.18 -13.97
CA ASN A 110 -21.01 -26.28 -12.99
C ASN A 110 -19.83 -27.22 -13.29
N ASN A 111 -19.05 -26.91 -14.32
CA ASN A 111 -17.92 -27.74 -14.75
C ASN A 111 -16.68 -27.44 -13.91
N ARG A 112 -15.76 -28.41 -13.87
CA ARG A 112 -14.48 -28.26 -13.18
C ARG A 112 -13.73 -27.02 -13.71
N THR A 113 -13.28 -26.19 -12.79
CA THR A 113 -12.40 -25.06 -13.09
C THR A 113 -11.11 -25.55 -13.73
N SER A 114 -10.57 -24.78 -14.67
CA SER A 114 -9.29 -25.12 -15.29
C SER A 114 -8.15 -25.04 -14.28
N ILE A 115 -7.17 -25.93 -14.44
CA ILE A 115 -5.89 -25.84 -13.73
C ILE A 115 -5.13 -24.56 -14.14
N GLN A 116 -5.26 -24.14 -15.40
CA GLN A 116 -4.65 -22.90 -15.90
C GLN A 116 -5.53 -21.69 -15.52
N PRO A 117 -4.95 -20.50 -15.28
CA PRO A 117 -5.73 -19.29 -15.02
C PRO A 117 -6.68 -18.99 -16.18
N PRO A 118 -7.81 -18.29 -15.95
CA PRO A 118 -8.75 -18.02 -17.03
C PRO A 118 -8.09 -17.17 -18.11
N SER A 119 -8.33 -17.50 -19.39
CA SER A 119 -7.80 -16.75 -20.54
C SER A 119 -8.92 -16.08 -21.33
N CYS A 120 -8.60 -14.93 -21.91
CA CYS A 120 -9.51 -14.12 -22.72
C CYS A 120 -8.79 -13.59 -23.95
N THR A 121 -9.39 -13.79 -25.11
CA THR A 121 -8.96 -13.19 -26.37
C THR A 121 -10.16 -12.57 -27.07
N ILE A 122 -9.94 -11.44 -27.75
CA ILE A 122 -10.98 -10.58 -28.31
C ILE A 122 -10.71 -10.37 -29.79
N ASP A 123 -11.74 -10.57 -30.62
CA ASP A 123 -11.74 -10.24 -32.02
C ASP A 123 -12.59 -8.98 -32.24
N THR A 124 -11.91 -7.86 -32.48
CA THR A 124 -12.54 -6.54 -32.68
C THR A 124 -13.22 -6.41 -34.04
N LYS A 125 -12.81 -7.19 -35.04
CA LYS A 125 -13.40 -7.16 -36.39
C LYS A 125 -14.78 -7.80 -36.40
N HIS A 126 -14.94 -8.90 -35.66
CA HIS A 126 -16.19 -9.63 -35.57
C HIS A 126 -16.95 -9.39 -34.26
N ASN A 127 -16.44 -8.53 -33.37
CA ASN A 127 -17.00 -8.22 -32.04
C ASN A 127 -17.24 -9.49 -31.18
N LEU A 128 -16.25 -10.38 -31.11
CA LEU A 128 -16.33 -11.64 -30.35
C LEU A 128 -15.35 -11.64 -29.19
N ILE A 129 -15.77 -12.23 -28.07
CA ILE A 129 -14.88 -12.55 -26.94
C ILE A 129 -14.90 -14.05 -26.74
N LEU A 130 -13.71 -14.67 -26.73
CA LEU A 130 -13.51 -16.06 -26.34
C LEU A 130 -12.94 -16.12 -24.94
N LEU A 131 -13.56 -16.92 -24.08
CA LEU A 131 -13.15 -17.12 -22.70
C LEU A 131 -12.92 -18.60 -22.40
N ARG A 132 -11.79 -18.92 -21.77
CA ARG A 132 -11.55 -20.22 -21.14
C ARG A 132 -11.63 -20.05 -19.62
N ILE A 133 -12.60 -20.71 -19.00
CA ILE A 133 -12.80 -20.72 -17.54
C ILE A 133 -12.74 -22.14 -16.99
N SER A 134 -13.41 -23.08 -17.67
CA SER A 134 -13.50 -24.49 -17.29
C SER A 134 -12.73 -25.38 -18.26
N GLU A 135 -12.35 -26.58 -17.82
CA GLU A 135 -11.72 -27.56 -18.70
C GLU A 135 -12.70 -28.08 -19.75
N GLY A 136 -12.23 -28.24 -21.00
CA GLY A 136 -13.01 -28.80 -22.10
C GLY A 136 -14.14 -27.91 -22.64
N ILE A 137 -14.28 -26.67 -22.16
CA ILE A 137 -15.29 -25.72 -22.65
C ILE A 137 -14.68 -24.36 -22.89
N ILE A 138 -14.99 -23.79 -24.05
CA ILE A 138 -14.70 -22.41 -24.40
C ILE A 138 -16.02 -21.66 -24.49
N LYS A 139 -16.09 -20.50 -23.84
CA LYS A 139 -17.25 -19.61 -23.88
C LYS A 139 -17.07 -18.58 -24.97
N LEU A 140 -18.07 -18.45 -25.84
CA LEU A 140 -18.14 -17.45 -26.88
C LEU A 140 -19.19 -16.40 -26.51
N ILE A 141 -18.76 -15.14 -26.39
CA ILE A 141 -19.64 -13.99 -26.22
C ILE A 141 -19.65 -13.22 -27.54
N TYR A 142 -20.84 -12.97 -28.08
CA TYR A 142 -21.01 -12.20 -29.30
C TYR A 142 -21.64 -10.84 -29.02
N LEU A 143 -20.89 -9.78 -29.28
CA LEU A 143 -21.30 -8.40 -29.04
C LEU A 143 -21.87 -7.79 -30.32
N LYS A 144 -23.15 -8.10 -30.62
CA LYS A 144 -23.87 -7.49 -31.76
C LYS A 144 -24.06 -5.99 -31.54
N ASP A 145 -24.65 -5.63 -30.39
CA ASP A 145 -24.87 -4.26 -29.94
C ASP A 145 -24.78 -4.21 -28.40
N LEU A 146 -24.17 -3.16 -27.82
CA LEU A 146 -24.10 -2.94 -26.37
C LEU A 146 -25.45 -2.48 -25.76
N THR A 147 -26.56 -2.66 -26.48
CA THR A 147 -27.91 -2.30 -26.02
C THR A 147 -28.47 -3.31 -25.02
N SER A 148 -28.06 -4.58 -25.12
CA SER A 148 -28.45 -5.61 -24.16
C SER A 148 -27.69 -5.42 -22.86
N LYS A 149 -28.41 -5.18 -21.76
CA LYS A 149 -27.79 -5.05 -20.42
C LYS A 149 -27.18 -6.35 -19.89
N ASN A 150 -27.60 -7.50 -20.43
CA ASN A 150 -27.14 -8.83 -20.01
C ASN A 150 -26.03 -9.33 -20.94
N LEU A 151 -24.98 -9.90 -20.33
CA LEU A 151 -23.88 -10.54 -21.03
C LEU A 151 -24.17 -12.03 -21.24
N GLU A 152 -24.56 -12.42 -22.45
CA GLU A 152 -24.84 -13.81 -22.81
C GLU A 152 -23.60 -14.49 -23.40
N ALA A 153 -23.30 -15.71 -22.96
CA ALA A 153 -22.22 -16.54 -23.48
C ALA A 153 -22.75 -17.90 -23.96
N TYR A 154 -22.17 -18.41 -25.05
CA TYR A 154 -22.43 -19.74 -25.58
C TYR A 154 -21.28 -20.68 -25.23
N ASN A 155 -21.60 -21.81 -24.61
CA ASN A 155 -20.62 -22.82 -24.24
C ASN A 155 -20.34 -23.73 -25.44
N ILE A 156 -19.09 -23.79 -25.88
CA ILE A 156 -18.61 -24.62 -26.98
C ILE A 156 -17.70 -25.70 -26.40
N LYS A 157 -18.00 -26.96 -26.68
CA LYS A 157 -17.17 -28.09 -26.22
C LYS A 157 -15.96 -28.24 -27.10
N ILE A 158 -14.81 -28.51 -26.48
CA ILE A 158 -13.57 -28.75 -27.19
C ILE A 158 -12.93 -30.05 -26.72
N ASN A 159 -12.26 -30.74 -27.65
CA ASN A 159 -11.65 -32.05 -27.38
C ASN A 159 -10.34 -31.92 -26.59
N GLU A 160 -9.62 -30.80 -26.76
CA GLU A 160 -8.38 -30.52 -26.06
C GLU A 160 -8.64 -30.18 -24.57
N GLN A 161 -8.21 -31.04 -23.66
CA GLN A 161 -8.46 -30.88 -22.21
C GLN A 161 -7.50 -29.87 -21.55
N TYR A 162 -6.21 -29.94 -21.86
CA TYR A 162 -5.16 -29.13 -21.23
C TYR A 162 -4.71 -27.98 -22.13
N ILE A 163 -5.60 -27.01 -22.31
CA ILE A 163 -5.32 -25.80 -23.08
C ILE A 163 -4.43 -24.88 -22.23
N ILE A 164 -3.32 -24.41 -22.79
CA ILE A 164 -2.37 -23.49 -22.16
C ILE A 164 -2.70 -22.04 -22.53
N ASP A 165 -2.86 -21.74 -23.82
CA ASP A 165 -3.16 -20.39 -24.31
C ASP A 165 -4.07 -20.42 -25.56
N ILE A 166 -4.83 -19.34 -25.77
CA ILE A 166 -5.79 -19.18 -26.88
C ILE A 166 -5.67 -17.76 -27.42
N GLN A 167 -5.48 -17.60 -28.74
CA GLN A 167 -5.45 -16.29 -29.38
C GLN A 167 -6.21 -16.28 -30.71
N PHE A 168 -6.88 -15.18 -31.01
CA PHE A 168 -7.40 -14.93 -32.35
C PHE A 168 -6.27 -14.64 -33.35
N LEU A 169 -6.45 -15.10 -34.60
CA LEU A 169 -5.59 -14.73 -35.72
C LEU A 169 -6.13 -13.47 -36.39
N SER A 170 -5.23 -12.52 -36.69
CA SER A 170 -5.60 -11.24 -37.29
C SER A 170 -6.04 -11.37 -38.76
N ASP A 171 -6.93 -10.47 -39.18
CA ASP A 171 -7.33 -10.21 -40.58
C ASP A 171 -8.07 -11.30 -41.37
N HIS A 172 -8.36 -12.47 -40.80
CA HIS A 172 -9.17 -13.49 -41.47
C HIS A 172 -10.62 -13.02 -41.77
N GLN A 173 -11.23 -13.57 -42.83
CA GLN A 173 -12.62 -13.27 -43.22
C GLN A 173 -13.66 -13.87 -42.29
N LYS A 174 -13.32 -15.01 -41.69
CA LYS A 174 -14.10 -15.65 -40.62
C LYS A 174 -13.28 -15.56 -39.34
N PRO A 175 -13.93 -15.54 -38.16
CA PRO A 175 -13.21 -15.52 -36.91
C PRO A 175 -12.45 -16.84 -36.75
N THR A 176 -11.12 -16.75 -36.71
CA THR A 176 -10.23 -17.91 -36.60
C THR A 176 -9.33 -17.73 -35.40
N PHE A 177 -9.18 -18.77 -34.59
CA PHE A 177 -8.34 -18.75 -33.41
C PHE A 177 -7.41 -19.96 -33.37
N ILE A 178 -6.28 -19.78 -32.71
CA ILE A 178 -5.25 -20.78 -32.50
C ILE A 178 -5.19 -21.16 -31.02
N ILE A 179 -4.98 -22.45 -30.76
CA ILE A 179 -4.87 -23.02 -29.42
C ILE A 179 -3.50 -23.66 -29.25
N LEU A 180 -2.86 -23.34 -28.13
CA LEU A 180 -1.73 -24.07 -27.59
C LEU A 180 -2.23 -25.02 -26.49
N TYR A 181 -1.98 -26.32 -26.63
CA TYR A 181 -2.39 -27.31 -25.63
C TYR A 181 -1.29 -28.35 -25.39
N SER A 182 -1.30 -28.95 -24.20
CA SER A 182 -0.43 -30.08 -23.88
C SER A 182 -1.19 -31.40 -23.93
N ARG A 183 -0.45 -32.46 -24.25
CA ARG A 183 -0.93 -33.85 -24.16
C ARG A 183 0.06 -34.64 -23.32
N LYS A 184 -0.44 -35.27 -22.26
CA LYS A 184 0.31 -36.28 -21.52
C LYS A 184 0.29 -37.59 -22.31
N PRO A 185 1.44 -38.22 -22.57
CA PRO A 185 1.46 -39.53 -23.21
C PRO A 185 0.77 -40.57 -22.30
N GLU A 186 0.11 -41.59 -22.87
CA GLU A 186 -0.59 -42.63 -22.09
C GLU A 186 0.35 -43.40 -21.15
N SER A 187 1.65 -43.47 -21.49
CA SER A 187 2.74 -44.04 -20.71
C SER A 187 3.21 -43.18 -19.53
N TYR A 188 2.77 -41.92 -19.41
CA TYR A 188 3.13 -41.01 -18.30
C TYR A 188 2.71 -41.57 -16.93
N TYR A 189 1.59 -42.29 -16.86
CA TYR A 189 1.12 -42.94 -15.63
C TYR A 189 1.98 -44.16 -15.22
N ILE A 190 2.86 -44.63 -16.11
CA ILE A 190 3.72 -45.81 -15.91
C ILE A 190 5.17 -45.37 -15.65
N ASN A 191 5.64 -44.31 -16.32
CA ASN A 191 6.97 -43.71 -16.14
C ASN A 191 6.84 -42.17 -15.97
N SER A 192 7.08 -41.68 -14.75
CA SER A 192 7.05 -40.24 -14.40
C SER A 192 8.13 -39.39 -15.08
N ASN A 193 9.04 -40.00 -15.84
CA ASN A 193 10.16 -39.34 -16.51
C ASN A 193 9.88 -38.95 -17.97
N GLU A 194 8.70 -39.27 -18.53
CA GLU A 194 8.34 -38.86 -19.89
C GLU A 194 7.84 -37.42 -19.94
N LEU A 195 8.42 -36.61 -20.84
CA LEU A 195 8.14 -35.18 -20.96
C LEU A 195 6.77 -34.93 -21.59
N GLU A 196 6.04 -33.94 -21.07
CA GLU A 196 4.79 -33.45 -21.67
C GLU A 196 5.03 -32.94 -23.10
N GLU A 197 4.14 -33.29 -24.03
CA GLU A 197 4.22 -32.87 -25.42
C GLU A 197 3.26 -31.69 -25.68
N TYR A 198 3.68 -30.74 -26.51
CA TYR A 198 2.95 -29.50 -26.81
C TYR A 198 2.55 -29.44 -28.28
N TYR A 199 1.33 -28.98 -28.54
CA TYR A 199 0.71 -28.95 -29.86
C TYR A 199 0.00 -27.61 -30.12
N LEU A 200 0.04 -27.18 -31.38
CA LEU A 200 -0.79 -26.10 -31.91
C LEU A 200 -1.91 -26.66 -32.77
N CYS A 201 -3.10 -26.10 -32.65
CA CYS A 201 -4.21 -26.36 -33.57
C CYS A 201 -5.04 -25.11 -33.82
N THR A 202 -5.72 -25.06 -34.97
CA THR A 202 -6.55 -23.92 -35.37
C THR A 202 -8.01 -24.31 -35.54
N TYR A 203 -8.88 -23.35 -35.21
CA TYR A 203 -10.33 -23.48 -35.29
C TYR A 203 -10.94 -22.23 -35.94
N GLU A 204 -11.99 -22.44 -36.72
CA GLU A 204 -12.81 -21.41 -37.33
C GLU A 204 -14.19 -21.38 -36.65
N ILE A 205 -14.70 -20.20 -36.32
CA ILE A 205 -16.01 -20.02 -35.69
C ILE A 205 -17.08 -19.82 -36.76
N GLU A 206 -18.09 -20.68 -36.74
CA GLU A 206 -19.27 -20.52 -37.60
C GLU A 206 -20.36 -19.73 -36.85
N LEU A 207 -20.40 -18.43 -37.07
CA LEU A 207 -21.31 -17.49 -36.37
C LEU A 207 -22.80 -17.84 -36.49
N LYS A 208 -23.21 -18.52 -37.57
CA LYS A 208 -24.62 -18.90 -37.80
C LYS A 208 -25.02 -20.09 -36.93
N GLU A 209 -24.15 -21.09 -36.82
CA GLU A 209 -24.41 -22.32 -36.07
C GLU A 209 -23.97 -22.19 -34.60
N ARG A 210 -23.18 -21.15 -34.27
CA ARG A 210 -22.56 -20.94 -32.96
C ARG A 210 -21.71 -22.14 -32.54
N ASP A 211 -21.04 -22.74 -33.52
CA ASP A 211 -20.15 -23.88 -33.35
C ASP A 211 -18.77 -23.57 -33.91
N ILE A 212 -17.80 -24.43 -33.59
CA ILE A 212 -16.42 -24.34 -34.08
C ILE A 212 -16.12 -25.47 -35.04
N ARG A 213 -15.38 -25.15 -36.10
CA ARG A 213 -14.85 -26.12 -37.05
C ARG A 213 -13.34 -26.17 -36.92
N ARG A 214 -12.80 -27.37 -36.67
CA ARG A 214 -11.35 -27.60 -36.68
C ARG A 214 -10.78 -27.47 -38.08
N LEU A 215 -9.66 -26.74 -38.22
CA LEU A 215 -8.91 -26.57 -39.46
C LEU A 215 -7.78 -27.61 -39.58
N THR A 216 -7.13 -27.65 -40.74
CA THR A 216 -6.12 -28.67 -41.09
C THR A 216 -4.77 -28.47 -40.41
N TRP A 217 -4.41 -27.24 -40.05
CA TRP A 217 -3.12 -26.97 -39.42
C TRP A 217 -3.11 -27.49 -37.98
N THR A 218 -2.33 -28.54 -37.75
CA THR A 218 -1.97 -29.04 -36.43
C THR A 218 -0.48 -29.32 -36.42
N GLU A 219 0.23 -28.77 -35.45
CA GLU A 219 1.70 -28.81 -35.43
C GLU A 219 2.23 -29.22 -34.05
N LYS A 220 3.15 -30.19 -34.02
CA LYS A 220 3.85 -30.60 -32.79
C LYS A 220 5.07 -29.69 -32.58
N LEU A 221 5.15 -29.10 -31.39
CA LEU A 221 6.23 -28.20 -30.99
C LEU A 221 7.46 -28.97 -30.50
N THR A 222 8.63 -28.36 -30.64
CA THR A 222 9.91 -28.91 -30.13
C THR A 222 10.35 -28.32 -28.80
N LEU A 223 9.67 -27.25 -28.37
CA LEU A 223 9.92 -26.51 -27.15
C LEU A 223 9.72 -27.36 -25.89
N SER A 224 10.57 -27.12 -24.89
CA SER A 224 10.32 -27.57 -23.52
C SER A 224 9.45 -26.56 -22.78
N LYS A 225 8.27 -26.99 -22.29
CA LYS A 225 7.36 -26.18 -21.46
C LYS A 225 6.95 -24.86 -22.15
N ALA A 226 6.10 -24.97 -23.17
CA ALA A 226 5.54 -23.82 -23.86
C ALA A 226 4.61 -23.01 -22.94
N SER A 227 4.74 -21.68 -22.93
CA SER A 227 4.01 -20.77 -22.04
C SER A 227 3.12 -19.77 -22.77
N PHE A 228 3.63 -19.10 -23.81
CA PHE A 228 2.88 -18.06 -24.53
C PHE A 228 2.70 -18.37 -25.99
N LEU A 229 1.54 -17.97 -26.51
CA LEU A 229 1.17 -18.00 -27.91
C LEU A 229 0.95 -16.56 -28.41
N ILE A 230 1.68 -16.15 -29.44
CA ILE A 230 1.54 -14.82 -30.04
C ILE A 230 1.29 -14.97 -31.54
N PRO A 231 0.13 -14.57 -32.06
CA PRO A 231 -0.12 -14.57 -33.50
C PRO A 231 0.81 -13.55 -34.20
N ILE A 232 1.42 -13.93 -35.33
CA ILE A 232 2.26 -13.04 -36.14
C ILE A 232 1.69 -12.97 -37.55
N GLY A 233 1.62 -11.76 -38.11
CA GLY A 233 1.36 -11.52 -39.53
C GLY A 233 -0.09 -11.19 -39.86
N GLN A 234 -0.29 -10.53 -41.00
CA GLN A 234 -1.60 -10.20 -41.57
C GLN A 234 -1.94 -11.27 -42.62
N ASN A 235 -3.02 -12.04 -42.39
CA ASN A 235 -3.56 -13.10 -43.27
C ASN A 235 -2.81 -14.44 -43.37
N ASP A 236 -1.64 -14.61 -42.75
CA ASP A 236 -0.91 -15.89 -42.73
C ASP A 236 -1.17 -16.66 -41.43
N PHE A 237 -1.28 -17.99 -41.54
CA PHE A 237 -1.27 -18.89 -40.38
C PHE A 237 0.14 -18.99 -39.80
N SER A 238 0.52 -18.02 -38.98
CA SER A 238 1.79 -17.98 -38.26
C SER A 238 1.65 -17.58 -36.80
N ALA A 239 2.45 -18.22 -35.95
CA ALA A 239 2.47 -17.97 -34.52
C ALA A 239 3.90 -18.07 -33.95
N LEU A 240 4.22 -17.16 -33.04
CA LEU A 240 5.34 -17.25 -32.12
C LEU A 240 4.91 -18.09 -30.93
N VAL A 241 5.70 -19.08 -30.57
CA VAL A 241 5.54 -19.80 -29.32
C VAL A 241 6.80 -19.61 -28.48
N ILE A 242 6.59 -19.14 -27.25
CA ILE A 242 7.65 -18.93 -26.29
C ILE A 242 7.66 -20.13 -25.34
N GLY A 243 8.80 -20.83 -25.28
CA GLY A 243 9.06 -21.88 -24.31
C GLY A 243 10.01 -21.42 -23.20
N ARG A 244 10.42 -22.34 -22.33
CA ARG A 244 11.34 -22.02 -21.23
C ARG A 244 12.71 -21.54 -21.72
N ASN A 245 13.30 -22.27 -22.66
CA ASN A 245 14.70 -22.08 -23.08
C ASN A 245 14.84 -21.76 -24.58
N SER A 246 13.74 -21.72 -25.33
CA SER A 246 13.74 -21.43 -26.76
C SER A 246 12.45 -20.76 -27.20
N ILE A 247 12.54 -20.06 -28.33
CA ILE A 247 11.43 -19.38 -29.00
C ILE A 247 11.32 -19.98 -30.40
N GLU A 248 10.12 -20.44 -30.78
CA GLU A 248 9.86 -21.11 -32.05
C GLU A 248 8.80 -20.32 -32.84
N ILE A 249 9.06 -20.04 -34.12
CA ILE A 249 8.04 -19.51 -35.06
C ILE A 249 7.53 -20.67 -35.91
N CYS A 250 6.22 -20.88 -35.84
CA CYS A 250 5.49 -21.88 -36.61
C CYS A 250 4.70 -21.20 -37.74
N LYS A 251 4.75 -21.75 -38.96
CA LYS A 251 3.99 -21.29 -40.12
C LYS A 251 3.47 -22.49 -40.90
N GLU A 252 2.20 -22.46 -41.33
CA GLU A 252 1.49 -23.60 -41.93
C GLU A 252 2.22 -24.23 -43.16
N ASN A 253 3.08 -23.48 -43.87
CA ASN A 253 3.71 -23.91 -45.12
C ASN A 253 5.25 -23.69 -45.24
N ASN A 254 5.97 -23.25 -44.19
CA ASN A 254 7.40 -22.91 -44.26
C ASN A 254 8.27 -23.63 -43.20
N LYS A 255 9.59 -23.65 -43.43
CA LYS A 255 10.58 -24.13 -42.45
C LYS A 255 10.43 -23.38 -41.12
N ARG A 256 10.45 -24.15 -40.03
CA ARG A 256 10.51 -23.66 -38.65
C ARG A 256 11.77 -22.81 -38.45
N LEU A 257 11.61 -21.69 -37.77
CA LEU A 257 12.71 -20.90 -37.24
C LEU A 257 12.69 -21.08 -35.73
N GLU A 258 13.75 -21.67 -35.18
CA GLU A 258 13.94 -21.86 -33.75
C GLU A 258 15.18 -21.08 -33.30
N ILE A 259 15.03 -20.32 -32.22
CA ILE A 259 16.17 -19.75 -31.51
C ILE A 259 16.39 -20.45 -30.19
N LYS A 260 17.59 -20.99 -30.06
CA LYS A 260 18.21 -21.40 -28.80
C LYS A 260 19.26 -20.34 -28.46
N SER A 261 18.87 -19.32 -27.72
CA SER A 261 19.79 -18.27 -27.30
C SER A 261 20.53 -18.68 -26.03
N SER A 262 21.84 -18.44 -25.95
CA SER A 262 22.60 -18.58 -24.70
C SER A 262 22.21 -17.55 -23.64
N LEU A 263 21.52 -16.46 -24.04
CA LEU A 263 21.01 -15.44 -23.12
C LEU A 263 19.82 -15.96 -22.29
N LEU A 264 19.09 -16.95 -22.82
CA LEU A 264 18.08 -17.70 -22.09
C LEU A 264 18.79 -18.84 -21.36
N GLN A 265 19.18 -18.59 -20.11
CA GLN A 265 19.82 -19.61 -19.28
C GLN A 265 18.86 -20.78 -19.08
N LYS A 266 19.39 -22.00 -18.95
CA LYS A 266 18.57 -23.22 -18.79
C LYS A 266 17.58 -23.19 -17.61
N THR A 267 17.83 -22.31 -16.64
CA THR A 267 17.12 -22.21 -15.37
C THR A 267 16.06 -21.12 -15.34
N THR A 268 16.11 -20.10 -16.20
CA THR A 268 15.14 -18.99 -16.19
C THR A 268 13.95 -19.28 -17.09
N SER A 269 12.82 -18.64 -16.85
CA SER A 269 11.62 -18.78 -17.68
C SER A 269 10.98 -17.43 -17.95
N ILE A 270 10.57 -17.19 -19.19
CA ILE A 270 9.83 -15.98 -19.58
C ILE A 270 8.45 -16.01 -18.89
N ILE A 271 8.09 -14.93 -18.20
CA ILE A 271 6.84 -14.77 -17.44
C ILE A 271 5.81 -13.92 -18.17
N CYS A 272 6.23 -12.91 -18.93
CA CYS A 272 5.29 -12.06 -19.66
C CYS A 272 5.93 -11.45 -20.90
N TYR A 273 5.07 -10.91 -21.77
CA TYR A 273 5.47 -10.23 -22.99
C TYR A 273 4.61 -8.99 -23.24
N CYS A 274 5.13 -8.08 -24.05
CA CYS A 274 4.43 -6.91 -24.57
C CYS A 274 4.76 -6.68 -26.05
N THR A 275 3.78 -6.30 -26.85
CA THR A 275 3.98 -5.89 -28.24
C THR A 275 4.33 -4.40 -28.29
N ILE A 276 5.46 -4.03 -28.90
CA ILE A 276 5.78 -2.62 -29.20
C ILE A 276 5.18 -2.27 -30.57
N ASP A 277 5.63 -2.99 -31.60
CA ASP A 277 5.07 -2.90 -32.95
C ASP A 277 4.62 -4.30 -33.34
N GLU A 278 3.34 -4.44 -33.68
CA GLU A 278 2.76 -5.73 -34.08
C GLU A 278 3.55 -6.36 -35.22
N GLY A 279 4.03 -7.58 -35.00
CA GLY A 279 4.78 -8.35 -35.98
C GLY A 279 6.27 -8.02 -36.07
N TYR A 280 6.80 -7.02 -35.35
CA TYR A 280 8.23 -6.63 -35.47
C TYR A 280 8.99 -6.66 -34.15
N ARG A 281 8.48 -6.03 -33.09
CA ARG A 281 9.24 -5.83 -31.84
C ARG A 281 8.41 -6.19 -30.61
N TYR A 282 9.00 -6.97 -29.72
CA TYR A 282 8.37 -7.45 -28.50
C TYR A 282 9.29 -7.25 -27.29
N LEU A 283 8.75 -6.85 -26.16
CA LEU A 283 9.43 -6.89 -24.86
C LEU A 283 9.11 -8.21 -24.17
N LEU A 284 10.11 -8.86 -23.60
CA LEU A 284 9.97 -10.09 -22.83
C LEU A 284 10.61 -9.90 -21.45
N SER A 285 10.04 -10.49 -20.40
CA SER A 285 10.70 -10.58 -19.10
C SER A 285 10.80 -11.99 -18.59
N ASP A 286 11.89 -12.27 -17.88
CA ASP A 286 12.06 -13.52 -17.17
C ASP A 286 11.67 -13.45 -15.68
N ASP A 287 11.75 -14.59 -15.00
CA ASP A 287 11.46 -14.75 -13.58
C ASP A 287 12.58 -14.26 -12.65
N CYS A 288 13.69 -13.77 -13.22
CA CYS A 288 14.76 -13.06 -12.55
C CYS A 288 14.60 -11.53 -12.65
N GLY A 289 13.61 -11.03 -13.39
CA GLY A 289 13.42 -9.61 -13.66
C GLY A 289 14.41 -9.03 -14.67
N LYS A 290 14.97 -9.84 -15.58
CA LYS A 290 15.67 -9.35 -16.77
C LYS A 290 14.67 -9.02 -17.86
N ILE A 291 14.89 -7.91 -18.55
CA ILE A 291 14.07 -7.48 -19.69
C ILE A 291 14.84 -7.64 -21.00
N TYR A 292 14.18 -8.22 -21.99
CA TYR A 292 14.73 -8.50 -23.31
C TYR A 292 13.91 -7.83 -24.39
N LEU A 293 14.58 -7.39 -25.45
CA LEU A 293 13.98 -6.93 -26.69
C LEU A 293 14.10 -8.04 -27.74
N LEU A 294 12.96 -8.57 -28.17
CA LEU A 294 12.85 -9.51 -29.28
C LEU A 294 12.51 -8.74 -30.56
N ILE A 295 13.32 -8.93 -31.60
CA ILE A 295 13.15 -8.29 -32.92
C ILE A 295 12.99 -9.38 -33.98
N LEU A 296 11.95 -9.27 -34.79
CA LEU A 296 11.73 -10.13 -35.96
C LEU A 296 12.26 -9.41 -37.20
N GLU A 297 13.24 -10.01 -37.88
CA GLU A 297 13.81 -9.46 -39.09
C GLU A 297 13.11 -10.02 -40.33
N TYR A 298 12.73 -9.14 -41.25
CA TYR A 298 12.05 -9.48 -42.50
C TYR A 298 12.97 -9.28 -43.69
N ASP A 299 12.82 -10.12 -44.71
CA ASP A 299 13.57 -9.98 -45.96
C ASP A 299 13.16 -8.68 -46.68
N LYS A 300 14.14 -7.81 -46.93
CA LYS A 300 13.94 -6.51 -47.62
C LYS A 300 14.04 -6.62 -49.14
N HIS A 301 14.37 -7.78 -49.70
CA HIS A 301 14.72 -7.91 -51.12
C HIS A 301 13.55 -8.13 -52.09
N ASN A 302 12.31 -8.33 -51.63
CA ASN A 302 11.14 -8.53 -52.50
C ASN A 302 10.06 -7.45 -52.29
N GLU A 303 9.94 -6.52 -53.24
CA GLU A 303 8.97 -5.41 -53.22
C GLU A 303 7.49 -5.85 -53.26
N ASN A 304 7.19 -7.16 -53.47
CA ASN A 304 5.81 -7.67 -53.56
C ASN A 304 5.41 -8.75 -52.53
N LEU A 305 6.28 -9.16 -51.60
CA LEU A 305 5.94 -10.03 -50.46
C LEU A 305 6.93 -9.81 -49.30
N SER A 306 6.74 -8.74 -48.53
CA SER A 306 7.52 -8.42 -47.32
C SER A 306 7.07 -9.23 -46.09
N THR A 307 6.74 -10.52 -46.24
CA THR A 307 6.09 -11.33 -45.17
C THR A 307 6.91 -12.51 -44.67
N THR A 308 8.10 -12.75 -45.22
CA THR A 308 8.97 -13.85 -44.75
C THR A 308 9.98 -13.34 -43.72
N ILE A 309 9.82 -13.82 -42.49
CA ILE A 309 10.77 -13.63 -41.39
C ILE A 309 12.03 -14.43 -41.71
N THR A 310 13.19 -13.77 -41.65
CA THR A 310 14.50 -14.37 -41.98
C THR A 310 15.24 -14.79 -40.72
N ASP A 311 15.19 -13.97 -39.68
CA ASP A 311 15.90 -14.20 -38.43
C ASP A 311 15.13 -13.59 -37.25
N ILE A 312 15.50 -14.02 -36.05
CA ILE A 312 14.96 -13.53 -34.79
C ILE A 312 16.15 -13.03 -33.97
N LYS A 313 16.08 -11.82 -33.41
CA LYS A 313 17.15 -11.28 -32.56
C LYS A 313 16.63 -11.06 -31.15
N LEU A 314 17.42 -11.42 -30.16
CA LEU A 314 17.11 -11.23 -28.74
C LEU A 314 18.24 -10.46 -28.06
N ASP A 315 17.96 -9.23 -27.63
CA ASP A 315 18.91 -8.35 -26.95
C ASP A 315 18.49 -8.16 -25.47
N LEU A 316 19.45 -8.17 -24.54
CA LEU A 316 19.21 -7.88 -23.12
C LEU A 316 19.23 -6.36 -22.90
N LEU A 317 18.14 -5.79 -22.38
CA LEU A 317 18.04 -4.36 -22.10
C LEU A 317 18.59 -4.00 -20.71
N GLY A 318 18.41 -4.88 -19.72
CA GLY A 318 18.85 -4.66 -18.35
C GLY A 318 17.98 -5.42 -17.34
N GLU A 319 17.89 -4.89 -16.12
CA GLU A 319 17.25 -5.55 -14.98
C GLU A 319 16.21 -4.64 -14.31
N ILE A 320 14.96 -5.09 -14.28
CA ILE A 320 13.77 -4.44 -13.71
C ILE A 320 13.27 -5.23 -12.48
N SER A 321 12.29 -4.70 -11.75
CA SER A 321 11.54 -5.53 -10.79
C SER A 321 10.86 -6.72 -11.47
N ILE A 322 10.68 -7.83 -10.75
CA ILE A 322 10.12 -9.08 -11.28
C ILE A 322 8.69 -8.81 -11.74
N SER A 323 8.53 -8.72 -13.06
CA SER A 323 7.29 -8.29 -13.68
C SER A 323 6.34 -9.43 -13.97
N ARG A 324 5.07 -9.20 -13.63
CA ARG A 324 3.94 -10.02 -14.07
C ARG A 324 3.35 -9.53 -15.37
N TYR A 325 3.38 -8.21 -15.58
CA TYR A 325 2.91 -7.54 -16.80
C TYR A 325 3.92 -6.49 -17.24
N ILE A 326 4.09 -6.38 -18.55
CA ILE A 326 4.81 -5.27 -19.20
C ILE A 326 3.86 -4.65 -20.20
N ILE A 327 3.79 -3.33 -20.20
CA ILE A 327 2.98 -2.59 -21.16
C ILE A 327 3.76 -1.39 -21.70
N TYR A 328 3.86 -1.29 -23.01
CA TYR A 328 4.39 -0.12 -23.69
C TYR A 328 3.33 0.98 -23.79
N LEU A 329 3.67 2.21 -23.39
CA LEU A 329 2.75 3.35 -23.23
C LEU A 329 2.92 4.45 -24.29
N ASN A 330 3.76 4.24 -25.33
CA ASN A 330 4.29 5.25 -26.26
C ASN A 330 5.44 6.10 -25.69
N ASN A 331 6.10 6.88 -26.56
CA ASN A 331 7.23 7.75 -26.21
C ASN A 331 8.39 7.04 -25.49
N ASN A 332 8.62 5.78 -25.84
CA ASN A 332 9.60 4.90 -25.20
C ASN A 332 9.35 4.63 -23.72
N LEU A 333 8.15 4.91 -23.22
CA LEU A 333 7.74 4.59 -21.87
C LEU A 333 7.17 3.17 -21.82
N ALA A 334 7.53 2.42 -20.80
CA ALA A 334 6.93 1.13 -20.48
C ALA A 334 6.60 1.06 -18.99
N PHE A 335 5.40 0.58 -18.68
CA PHE A 335 4.98 0.26 -17.33
C PHE A 335 5.27 -1.19 -17.01
N ILE A 336 5.86 -1.41 -15.84
CA ILE A 336 6.26 -2.70 -15.31
C ILE A 336 5.38 -2.98 -14.09
N GLY A 337 4.37 -3.83 -14.27
CA GLY A 337 3.50 -4.29 -13.20
C GLY A 337 4.12 -5.48 -12.49
N SER A 338 4.53 -5.28 -11.24
CA SER A 338 5.16 -6.31 -10.40
C SER A 338 4.18 -6.85 -9.35
N ASN A 339 4.33 -8.15 -9.04
CA ASN A 339 3.57 -8.80 -7.97
C ASN A 339 4.39 -8.99 -6.70
N PHE A 340 5.72 -9.11 -6.84
CA PHE A 340 6.63 -9.41 -5.74
C PHE A 340 7.46 -8.22 -5.28
N GLY A 341 7.36 -7.09 -5.98
CA GLY A 341 8.18 -5.92 -5.77
C GLY A 341 7.47 -4.66 -6.22
N ASP A 342 8.15 -3.53 -6.07
CA ASP A 342 7.63 -2.24 -6.50
C ASP A 342 7.37 -2.25 -8.02
N SER A 343 6.23 -1.70 -8.43
CA SER A 343 5.94 -1.52 -9.86
C SER A 343 6.72 -0.32 -10.38
N GLN A 344 7.12 -0.32 -11.65
CA GLN A 344 8.05 0.69 -12.17
C GLN A 344 7.54 1.31 -13.47
N LEU A 345 7.82 2.59 -13.67
CA LEU A 345 7.71 3.26 -14.96
C LEU A 345 9.12 3.47 -15.52
N ILE A 346 9.42 2.86 -16.67
CA ILE A 346 10.75 2.93 -17.27
C ILE A 346 10.71 3.68 -18.61
N ARG A 347 11.82 4.32 -18.95
CA ARG A 347 12.07 4.91 -20.27
C ARG A 347 13.19 4.16 -20.98
N ILE A 348 12.90 3.63 -22.15
CA ILE A 348 13.81 2.84 -22.95
C ILE A 348 14.59 3.74 -23.92
N PHE A 349 15.91 3.57 -23.98
CA PHE A 349 16.80 4.28 -24.88
C PHE A 349 17.44 3.33 -25.89
N SER A 350 17.84 3.88 -27.04
CA SER A 350 18.56 3.10 -28.06
C SER A 350 20.00 2.83 -27.66
N GLU A 351 20.66 3.79 -27.01
CA GLU A 351 22.04 3.66 -26.53
C GLU A 351 22.09 3.26 -25.05
N GLN A 352 23.14 2.55 -24.66
CA GLN A 352 23.35 2.17 -23.26
C GLN A 352 23.80 3.38 -22.44
N GLN A 353 23.14 3.59 -21.30
CA GLN A 353 23.56 4.52 -20.27
C GLN A 353 23.82 3.71 -19.00
N ASN A 354 25.02 3.84 -18.41
CA ASN A 354 25.41 3.12 -17.18
C ASN A 354 25.23 1.58 -17.24
N GLY A 355 25.38 0.97 -18.43
CA GLY A 355 25.23 -0.48 -18.63
C GLY A 355 23.77 -0.98 -18.77
N SER A 356 22.80 -0.07 -18.77
CA SER A 356 21.37 -0.33 -19.01
C SER A 356 20.90 0.38 -20.27
N HIS A 357 19.95 -0.20 -21.00
CA HIS A 357 19.24 0.46 -22.10
C HIS A 357 18.00 1.25 -21.64
N PHE A 358 17.79 1.42 -20.33
CA PHE A 358 16.65 2.16 -19.80
C PHE A 358 16.97 2.87 -18.49
N GLU A 359 16.14 3.86 -18.16
CA GLU A 359 16.12 4.58 -16.88
C GLU A 359 14.77 4.33 -16.19
N ILE A 360 14.80 4.18 -14.87
CA ILE A 360 13.61 4.11 -14.03
C ILE A 360 13.19 5.54 -13.71
N ILE A 361 12.00 5.95 -14.16
CA ILE A 361 11.44 7.28 -13.90
C ILE A 361 10.77 7.30 -12.53
N GLU A 362 9.90 6.32 -12.28
CA GLU A 362 9.10 6.23 -11.06
C GLU A 362 8.99 4.79 -10.57
N SER A 363 8.87 4.63 -9.26
CA SER A 363 8.60 3.36 -8.59
C SER A 363 7.39 3.50 -7.66
N TYR A 364 6.46 2.56 -7.76
CA TYR A 364 5.23 2.51 -6.98
C TYR A 364 5.33 1.40 -5.94
N ALA A 365 5.16 1.76 -4.67
CA ALA A 365 5.35 0.83 -3.55
C ALA A 365 4.39 -0.37 -3.62
N ASN A 366 4.94 -1.56 -3.45
CA ASN A 366 4.20 -2.81 -3.32
C ASN A 366 4.60 -3.53 -2.02
N LEU A 367 3.61 -3.74 -1.16
CA LEU A 367 3.77 -4.48 0.10
C LEU A 367 3.62 -5.99 -0.08
N GLY A 368 3.06 -6.43 -1.20
CA GLY A 368 2.77 -7.83 -1.49
C GLY A 368 3.98 -8.60 -2.02
N PRO A 369 4.09 -9.91 -1.69
CA PRO A 369 3.39 -10.62 -0.63
C PRO A 369 3.89 -10.30 0.77
N ILE A 370 2.97 -10.09 1.71
CA ILE A 370 3.30 -10.02 3.14
C ILE A 370 3.39 -11.47 3.66
N LEU A 371 4.61 -11.92 3.96
CA LEU A 371 4.88 -13.29 4.41
C LEU A 371 4.84 -13.43 5.94
N ASP A 372 5.30 -12.40 6.65
CA ASP A 372 5.27 -12.32 8.10
C ASP A 372 5.29 -10.84 8.52
N MET A 373 4.89 -10.55 9.77
CA MET A 373 4.92 -9.19 10.30
C MET A 373 5.10 -9.18 11.82
N CYS A 374 5.71 -8.11 12.33
CA CYS A 374 5.87 -7.87 13.77
C CYS A 374 5.60 -6.41 14.13
N PHE A 375 5.07 -6.20 15.33
CA PHE A 375 4.91 -4.88 15.92
C PHE A 375 6.15 -4.47 16.70
N ILE A 376 6.41 -3.17 16.69
CA ILE A 376 7.48 -2.53 17.43
C ILE A 376 6.92 -1.26 18.04
N ASP A 377 7.14 -1.10 19.33
CA ASP A 377 6.91 0.17 19.99
C ASP A 377 8.17 1.03 19.83
N VAL A 378 8.12 1.99 18.90
CA VAL A 378 9.20 2.95 18.72
C VAL A 378 8.91 4.14 19.64
N GLU A 379 9.81 4.34 20.59
CA GLU A 379 9.80 5.49 21.51
C GLU A 379 8.59 5.55 22.48
N ARG A 380 7.91 4.43 22.74
CA ARG A 380 6.80 4.28 23.71
C ARG A 380 5.53 5.10 23.39
N GLN A 381 5.42 5.64 22.18
CA GLN A 381 4.29 6.48 21.76
C GLN A 381 3.76 6.13 20.36
N SER A 382 4.59 5.56 19.49
CA SER A 382 4.21 5.21 18.11
C SER A 382 4.40 3.71 17.84
N GLN A 383 3.31 3.02 17.52
CA GLN A 383 3.40 1.65 17.04
C GLN A 383 3.83 1.65 15.58
N GLN A 384 4.85 0.85 15.29
CA GLN A 384 5.33 0.61 13.94
C GLN A 384 5.11 -0.86 13.60
N LEU A 385 4.53 -1.11 12.43
CA LEU A 385 4.44 -2.44 11.85
C LEU A 385 5.62 -2.66 10.91
N VAL A 386 6.29 -3.79 11.05
CA VAL A 386 7.33 -4.22 10.12
C VAL A 386 6.88 -5.49 9.43
N THR A 387 6.86 -5.47 8.09
CA THR A 387 6.46 -6.61 7.27
C THR A 387 7.65 -7.17 6.50
N CYS A 388 7.67 -8.50 6.38
CA CYS A 388 8.48 -9.21 5.39
C CYS A 388 7.68 -9.21 4.09
N SER A 389 8.06 -8.32 3.19
CA SER A 389 7.33 -8.07 1.94
C SER A 389 8.14 -8.47 0.73
N GLY A 390 7.45 -8.95 -0.30
CA GLY A 390 8.05 -9.26 -1.58
C GLY A 390 8.67 -10.66 -1.64
N ASN A 391 9.34 -10.96 -2.75
CA ASN A 391 9.98 -12.24 -2.96
C ASN A 391 11.23 -12.11 -3.84
N ARG A 392 12.15 -13.05 -3.68
CA ARG A 392 13.43 -13.16 -4.41
C ARG A 392 14.22 -11.86 -4.26
N LYS A 393 14.70 -11.29 -5.37
CA LYS A 393 15.51 -10.07 -5.37
C LYS A 393 14.76 -8.82 -4.91
N ASP A 394 13.44 -8.77 -5.11
CA ASP A 394 12.59 -7.62 -4.76
C ASP A 394 12.08 -7.68 -3.32
N SER A 395 12.49 -8.70 -2.57
CA SER A 395 12.16 -8.85 -1.16
C SER A 395 12.76 -7.70 -0.34
N SER A 396 11.94 -7.20 0.58
CA SER A 396 12.21 -6.01 1.38
C SER A 396 11.53 -6.08 2.74
N LEU A 397 12.12 -5.40 3.73
CA LEU A 397 11.40 -5.07 4.96
C LEU A 397 10.68 -3.75 4.76
N ARG A 398 9.36 -3.72 5.01
CA ARG A 398 8.57 -2.49 4.94
C ARG A 398 8.21 -2.05 6.35
N PHE A 399 8.51 -0.79 6.63
CA PHE A 399 8.35 -0.13 7.91
C PHE A 399 7.15 0.81 7.80
N ILE A 400 6.03 0.40 8.36
CA ILE A 400 4.73 1.06 8.19
C ILE A 400 4.39 1.81 9.48
N ARG A 401 4.13 3.11 9.35
CA ARG A 401 3.67 3.99 10.44
C ARG A 401 2.45 4.78 9.98
N THR A 402 1.57 5.12 10.90
CA THR A 402 0.46 6.04 10.68
C THR A 402 0.97 7.48 10.65
N GLY A 403 0.49 8.29 9.71
CA GLY A 403 0.91 9.68 9.55
C GLY A 403 1.98 9.91 8.47
N ILE A 404 2.25 11.18 8.20
CA ILE A 404 3.11 11.67 7.13
C ILE A 404 4.57 11.64 7.58
N GLY A 405 5.44 11.10 6.72
CA GLY A 405 6.88 11.10 6.91
C GLY A 405 7.53 12.44 6.53
N ILE A 406 8.72 12.69 7.11
CA ILE A 406 9.59 13.80 6.72
C ILE A 406 10.91 13.22 6.27
N HIS A 407 11.32 13.60 5.06
CA HIS A 407 12.63 13.31 4.52
C HIS A 407 13.62 14.40 4.96
N GLU A 408 14.39 14.12 5.99
CA GLU A 408 15.43 15.02 6.50
C GLU A 408 16.60 15.16 5.52
N HIS A 409 16.94 16.41 5.20
CA HIS A 409 18.12 16.78 4.41
C HIS A 409 19.26 17.26 5.31
N ALA A 410 18.95 18.07 6.31
CA ALA A 410 19.92 18.59 7.26
C ALA A 410 19.26 18.86 8.63
N SER A 411 20.05 18.82 9.70
CA SER A 411 19.62 19.21 11.04
C SER A 411 20.64 20.13 11.71
N ILE A 412 20.13 21.07 12.50
CA ILE A 412 20.92 22.04 13.25
C ILE A 412 20.48 21.99 14.72
N ASP A 413 21.42 21.75 15.63
CA ASP A 413 21.14 21.63 17.07
C ASP A 413 20.96 23.01 17.74
N LEU A 414 19.78 23.63 17.57
CA LEU A 414 19.39 24.88 18.22
C LEU A 414 18.13 24.70 19.07
N ARG A 415 18.17 25.12 20.33
CA ARG A 415 17.05 24.95 21.28
C ARG A 415 16.34 26.26 21.60
N ASN A 416 15.11 26.16 22.12
CA ASN A 416 14.29 27.29 22.59
C ASN A 416 13.93 28.33 21.51
N ILE A 417 13.80 27.88 20.27
CA ILE A 417 13.35 28.71 19.15
C ILE A 417 11.86 29.02 19.30
N LYS A 418 11.46 30.25 18.99
CA LYS A 418 10.07 30.75 19.05
C LYS A 418 9.46 31.04 17.69
N GLY A 419 10.29 31.30 16.68
CA GLY A 419 9.83 31.57 15.32
C GLY A 419 10.97 31.42 14.33
N ILE A 420 10.63 31.06 13.10
CA ILE A 420 11.58 30.91 12.00
C ILE A 420 10.97 31.46 10.71
N TRP A 421 11.76 32.19 9.92
CA TRP A 421 11.33 32.76 8.64
C TRP A 421 12.45 32.66 7.61
N ALA A 422 12.07 32.38 6.37
CA ALA A 422 12.99 32.38 5.22
C ALA A 422 13.01 33.76 4.55
N LEU A 423 14.19 34.17 4.07
CA LEU A 423 14.37 35.41 3.32
C LEU A 423 15.16 35.17 2.02
N LYS A 424 14.76 35.91 0.99
CA LYS A 424 15.47 36.03 -0.29
C LYS A 424 16.29 37.31 -0.33
N ILE A 425 17.59 37.22 -0.05
CA ILE A 425 18.50 38.38 -0.08
C ILE A 425 19.41 38.31 -1.29
N ASN A 426 19.23 39.24 -2.25
CA ASN A 426 19.98 39.30 -3.52
C ASN A 426 20.01 37.98 -4.34
N ASN A 427 19.06 37.08 -4.11
CA ASN A 427 18.97 35.78 -4.80
C ASN A 427 17.52 35.52 -5.27
N GLN A 428 17.36 34.63 -6.26
CA GLN A 428 16.07 34.14 -6.73
C GLN A 428 15.44 33.13 -5.74
N TYR A 429 16.30 32.34 -5.09
CA TYR A 429 15.94 31.34 -4.10
C TYR A 429 16.12 31.87 -2.67
N ASP A 430 15.44 31.23 -1.72
CA ASP A 430 15.63 31.47 -0.29
C ASP A 430 17.07 31.10 0.09
N ASN A 431 17.76 32.03 0.76
CA ASN A 431 19.16 31.85 1.13
C ASN A 431 19.47 32.23 2.58
N HIS A 432 18.57 32.91 3.27
CA HIS A 432 18.72 33.25 4.68
C HIS A 432 17.58 32.70 5.53
N LEU A 433 17.90 32.33 6.77
CA LEU A 433 16.95 31.90 7.79
C LEU A 433 17.06 32.81 9.02
N VAL A 434 15.97 33.48 9.36
CA VAL A 434 15.84 34.29 10.58
C VAL A 434 15.26 33.40 11.67
N VAL A 435 15.98 33.27 12.79
CA VAL A 435 15.59 32.44 13.94
C VAL A 435 15.39 33.33 15.16
N ALA A 436 14.17 33.37 15.69
CA ALA A 436 13.84 34.12 16.90
C ALA A 436 13.91 33.25 18.16
N PHE A 437 14.55 33.79 19.19
CA PHE A 437 14.55 33.28 20.55
C PHE A 437 13.74 34.21 21.46
N PHE A 438 13.68 33.92 22.75
CA PHE A 438 12.89 34.72 23.70
C PHE A 438 13.41 36.17 23.88
N ASP A 439 14.73 36.36 23.80
CA ASP A 439 15.42 37.62 24.09
C ASP A 439 16.34 38.09 22.96
N GLN A 440 16.47 37.33 21.88
CA GLN A 440 17.35 37.65 20.77
C GLN A 440 16.84 37.09 19.44
N THR A 441 17.37 37.60 18.34
CA THR A 441 17.19 37.05 17.00
C THR A 441 18.56 36.66 16.46
N ARG A 442 18.63 35.64 15.62
CA ARG A 442 19.84 35.25 14.87
C ARG A 442 19.50 35.06 13.40
N LEU A 443 20.51 35.20 12.54
CA LEU A 443 20.36 35.06 11.09
C LEU A 443 21.38 34.03 10.60
N PHE A 444 20.92 33.09 9.79
CA PHE A 444 21.74 32.06 9.17
C PHE A 444 21.71 32.22 7.65
N TYR A 445 22.82 31.91 6.99
CA TYR A 445 22.99 31.96 5.55
C TYR A 445 23.37 30.57 5.01
N LEU A 446 22.74 30.16 3.92
CA LEU A 446 23.05 28.91 3.23
C LEU A 446 24.12 29.14 2.16
N GLN A 447 25.30 28.56 2.34
CA GLN A 447 26.41 28.62 1.40
C GLN A 447 26.91 27.21 1.08
N ASN A 448 26.85 26.79 -0.20
CA ASN A 448 27.40 25.51 -0.66
C ASN A 448 26.96 24.29 0.18
N ASP A 449 25.67 24.17 0.49
CA ASP A 449 25.10 23.09 1.35
C ASP A 449 25.43 23.20 2.86
N GLU A 450 26.22 24.20 3.27
CA GLU A 450 26.51 24.48 4.69
C GLU A 450 25.72 25.71 5.19
N ILE A 451 25.33 25.70 6.46
CA ILE A 451 24.56 26.77 7.10
C ILE A 451 25.44 27.48 8.13
N GLU A 452 25.71 28.76 7.89
CA GLU A 452 26.57 29.60 8.73
C GLU A 452 25.79 30.76 9.37
N GLU A 453 26.17 31.17 10.58
CA GLU A 453 25.59 32.34 11.25
C GLU A 453 26.19 33.64 10.69
N VAL A 454 25.34 34.60 10.31
CA VAL A 454 25.76 35.86 9.67
C VAL A 454 25.06 37.04 10.33
N GLU A 455 25.74 38.19 10.41
CA GLU A 455 25.16 39.44 10.93
C GLU A 455 25.04 40.49 9.81
N LEU A 456 23.84 41.08 9.68
CA LEU A 456 23.48 42.17 8.79
C LEU A 456 23.09 43.39 9.62
N SER A 457 23.71 44.54 9.33
CA SER A 457 23.66 45.72 10.21
C SER A 457 22.28 46.35 10.43
N ALA A 458 21.32 46.15 9.53
CA ALA A 458 19.99 46.77 9.65
C ALA A 458 19.03 45.98 10.55
N PHE A 459 19.31 44.70 10.82
CA PHE A 459 18.46 43.84 11.62
C PHE A 459 18.64 44.12 13.12
N ASP A 460 17.57 43.92 13.90
CA ASP A 460 17.64 43.90 15.36
C ASP A 460 17.89 42.48 15.86
N TYR A 461 18.98 42.30 16.59
CA TYR A 461 19.35 41.03 17.21
C TYR A 461 19.08 40.99 18.71
N GLN A 462 18.76 42.13 19.33
CA GLN A 462 18.60 42.26 20.79
C GLN A 462 17.18 42.01 21.29
N HIS A 463 16.22 41.92 20.37
CA HIS A 463 14.81 41.71 20.69
C HIS A 463 14.26 40.52 19.91
N GLN A 464 13.23 39.88 20.47
CA GLN A 464 12.51 38.81 19.80
C GLN A 464 11.81 39.34 18.53
N THR A 465 12.10 38.71 17.40
CA THR A 465 11.34 38.90 16.16
C THR A 465 10.01 38.16 16.26
N LEU A 466 8.90 38.86 15.98
CA LEU A 466 7.54 38.34 15.93
C LEU A 466 7.13 37.94 14.51
N PHE A 467 7.62 38.64 13.50
CA PHE A 467 7.36 38.34 12.09
C PHE A 467 8.47 38.90 11.20
N CYS A 468 8.87 38.17 10.17
CA CYS A 468 9.82 38.64 9.18
C CYS A 468 9.46 38.13 7.78
N THR A 469 9.57 38.99 6.76
CA THR A 469 9.27 38.60 5.38
C THR A 469 9.92 39.52 4.34
N ASN A 470 10.00 39.03 3.10
CA ASN A 470 10.23 39.83 1.91
C ASN A 470 8.99 40.65 1.57
N VAL A 471 9.16 41.96 1.36
CA VAL A 471 8.08 42.88 0.98
C VAL A 471 8.35 43.48 -0.40
N THR A 472 7.35 44.18 -0.95
CA THR A 472 7.46 44.78 -2.30
C THR A 472 8.67 45.72 -2.43
N SER A 473 9.10 45.96 -3.67
CA SER A 473 10.26 46.81 -3.98
C SER A 473 11.61 46.30 -3.43
N ASN A 474 11.80 44.97 -3.37
CA ASN A 474 13.00 44.30 -2.87
C ASN A 474 13.45 44.83 -1.50
N GLN A 475 12.52 44.87 -0.56
CA GLN A 475 12.75 45.30 0.82
C GLN A 475 12.43 44.16 1.78
N TYR A 476 12.88 44.29 3.02
CA TYR A 476 12.64 43.30 4.06
C TYR A 476 11.95 43.97 5.24
N LEU A 477 10.99 43.27 5.83
CA LEU A 477 10.29 43.72 7.01
C LEU A 477 10.70 42.85 8.19
N GLN A 478 11.14 43.48 9.29
CA GLN A 478 11.34 42.82 10.57
C GLN A 478 10.46 43.49 11.60
N ILE A 479 9.57 42.72 12.23
CA ILE A 479 8.74 43.19 13.34
C ILE A 479 9.26 42.53 14.62
N THR A 480 9.75 43.33 15.56
CA THR A 480 10.16 42.87 16.88
C THR A 480 9.13 43.24 17.94
N THR A 481 9.32 42.79 19.18
CA THR A 481 8.53 43.25 20.33
C THR A 481 8.66 44.76 20.56
N TYR A 482 9.71 45.40 20.04
CA TYR A 482 9.99 46.82 20.26
C TYR A 482 9.64 47.74 19.07
N SER A 483 9.87 47.28 17.83
CA SER A 483 9.78 48.15 16.65
C SER A 483 9.43 47.39 15.37
N ILE A 484 8.91 48.13 14.38
CA ILE A 484 8.76 47.67 12.99
C ILE A 484 9.88 48.30 12.18
N ARG A 485 10.72 47.47 11.55
CA ARG A 485 11.86 47.89 10.73
C ARG A 485 11.66 47.52 9.28
N LEU A 486 11.77 48.51 8.41
CA LEU A 486 11.83 48.34 6.96
C LEU A 486 13.29 48.46 6.51
N ILE A 487 13.79 47.42 5.87
CA ILE A 487 15.20 47.23 5.53
C ILE A 487 15.34 47.24 4.00
N GLY A 488 16.42 47.86 3.51
CA GLY A 488 16.72 47.96 2.08
C GLY A 488 17.24 46.65 1.48
N ASN A 489 17.32 46.60 0.15
CA ASN A 489 17.69 45.41 -0.63
C ASN A 489 19.05 44.78 -0.25
N SER A 490 20.00 45.56 0.27
CA SER A 490 21.30 45.04 0.71
C SER A 490 21.25 44.29 2.04
N GLY A 491 20.15 44.41 2.81
CA GLY A 491 20.07 43.95 4.19
C GLY A 491 20.91 44.78 5.18
N GLN A 492 21.78 45.67 4.69
CA GLN A 492 22.66 46.51 5.51
C GLN A 492 22.05 47.89 5.82
N ASP A 493 21.19 48.38 4.93
CA ASP A 493 20.59 49.72 5.04
C ASP A 493 19.22 49.68 5.75
N LEU A 494 19.13 50.30 6.93
CA LEU A 494 17.85 50.55 7.60
C LEU A 494 17.14 51.73 6.93
N LEU A 495 15.93 51.50 6.40
CA LEU A 495 15.17 52.55 5.71
C LEU A 495 14.30 53.33 6.69
N ILE A 496 13.47 52.61 7.46
CA ILE A 496 12.50 53.18 8.40
C ILE A 496 12.43 52.28 9.62
N GLU A 497 12.33 52.90 10.80
CA GLU A 497 12.04 52.22 12.06
C GLU A 497 10.86 52.94 12.73
N TRP A 498 9.75 52.21 12.95
CA TRP A 498 8.61 52.68 13.72
C TRP A 498 8.67 52.08 15.12
N LYS A 499 8.54 52.91 16.16
CA LYS A 499 8.55 52.50 17.56
C LYS A 499 7.27 52.94 18.24
N ASN A 500 6.66 52.03 19.00
CA ASN A 500 5.57 52.39 19.87
C ASN A 500 6.13 52.92 21.21
N MET A 501 5.91 54.20 21.49
CA MET A 501 6.52 54.86 22.67
C MET A 501 5.94 54.37 24.00
N ASN A 502 4.75 53.75 23.99
CA ASN A 502 3.98 53.52 25.21
C ASN A 502 3.96 52.06 25.66
N ASN A 503 4.05 51.08 24.75
CA ASN A 503 3.94 49.65 25.05
C ASN A 503 4.62 48.80 23.95
N GLU A 504 5.03 47.59 24.31
CA GLU A 504 5.58 46.60 23.38
C GLU A 504 4.52 46.08 22.38
N ILE A 505 4.98 45.64 21.22
CA ILE A 505 4.16 44.94 20.22
C ILE A 505 3.97 43.50 20.71
N THR A 506 2.73 43.05 20.80
CA THR A 506 2.39 41.72 21.33
C THR A 506 2.11 40.69 20.23
N VAL A 507 1.49 41.12 19.13
CA VAL A 507 1.11 40.25 18.00
C VAL A 507 1.28 41.05 16.71
N ALA A 508 1.77 40.42 15.65
CA ALA A 508 1.88 41.04 14.34
C ALA A 508 1.59 40.04 13.22
N SER A 509 1.09 40.54 12.10
CA SER A 509 0.92 39.79 10.86
C SER A 509 1.19 40.74 9.70
N ALA A 510 1.91 40.28 8.68
CA ALA A 510 2.22 41.06 7.49
C ALA A 510 2.12 40.20 6.22
N ASN A 511 1.76 40.84 5.12
CA ASN A 511 1.91 40.30 3.77
C ASN A 511 2.91 41.18 2.99
N THR A 512 2.95 41.08 1.66
CA THR A 512 3.96 41.80 0.86
C THR A 512 3.77 43.31 0.82
N THR A 513 2.55 43.81 1.04
CA THR A 513 2.20 45.25 0.94
C THR A 513 1.58 45.83 2.21
N GLN A 514 1.13 45.00 3.15
CA GLN A 514 0.37 45.41 4.33
C GLN A 514 1.01 44.82 5.59
N CYS A 515 0.95 45.59 6.68
CA CYS A 515 1.38 45.15 8.01
C CYS A 515 0.33 45.56 9.05
N VAL A 516 -0.08 44.63 9.89
CA VAL A 516 -0.96 44.87 11.03
C VAL A 516 -0.26 44.41 12.30
N CYS A 517 -0.19 45.27 13.30
CA CYS A 517 0.36 44.92 14.60
C CYS A 517 -0.54 45.38 15.74
N ALA A 518 -0.48 44.66 16.85
CA ALA A 518 -1.20 44.94 18.07
C ALA A 518 -0.25 45.25 19.22
N SER A 519 -0.65 46.22 20.05
CA SER A 519 -0.05 46.50 21.35
C SER A 519 -1.15 46.47 22.40
N GLY A 520 -1.35 45.29 23.02
CA GLY A 520 -2.46 45.05 23.93
C GLY A 520 -3.81 45.04 23.21
N ASN A 521 -4.64 46.06 23.46
CA ASN A 521 -5.95 46.26 22.83
C ASN A 521 -5.92 47.28 21.67
N GLN A 522 -4.78 47.92 21.40
CA GLN A 522 -4.61 48.86 20.29
C GLN A 522 -4.12 48.13 19.04
N LEU A 523 -4.82 48.33 17.93
CA LEU A 523 -4.51 47.77 16.61
C LEU A 523 -4.02 48.88 15.68
N PHE A 524 -2.89 48.65 15.01
CA PHE A 524 -2.30 49.58 14.05
C PHE A 524 -2.21 48.92 12.68
N TYR A 525 -2.61 49.64 11.64
CA TYR A 525 -2.54 49.19 10.26
C TYR A 525 -1.60 50.08 9.44
N PHE A 526 -0.63 49.45 8.79
CA PHE A 526 0.39 50.07 7.96
C PHE A 526 0.32 49.56 6.52
N GLU A 527 0.56 50.47 5.57
CA GLU A 527 0.87 50.13 4.19
C GLU A 527 2.39 50.28 3.94
N ILE A 528 2.92 49.31 3.21
CA ILE A 528 4.34 49.18 2.87
C ILE A 528 4.49 49.62 1.41
N GLY A 529 5.16 50.75 1.22
CA GLY A 529 5.50 51.28 -0.10
C GLY A 529 7.00 51.23 -0.35
N SER A 530 7.44 51.76 -1.50
CA SER A 530 8.86 51.82 -1.85
C SER A 530 9.63 52.74 -0.87
N ARG A 531 10.34 52.15 0.10
CA ARG A 531 11.12 52.86 1.12
C ARG A 531 10.23 53.74 2.02
N SER A 532 8.96 53.37 2.19
CA SER A 532 7.99 54.09 3.02
C SER A 532 7.13 53.12 3.82
N LEU A 533 6.93 53.39 5.10
CA LEU A 533 6.00 52.66 5.98
C LEU A 533 4.99 53.68 6.53
N THR A 534 3.75 53.64 6.04
CA THR A 534 2.73 54.65 6.38
C THR A 534 1.66 54.05 7.27
N GLU A 535 1.44 54.63 8.46
CA GLU A 535 0.31 54.31 9.32
C GLU A 535 -0.98 54.85 8.69
N ILE A 536 -1.86 53.95 8.26
CA ILE A 536 -3.12 54.31 7.58
C ILE A 536 -4.23 54.47 8.60
N ASN A 537 -4.31 53.57 9.58
CA ASN A 537 -5.42 53.56 10.54
C ASN A 537 -5.02 52.95 11.89
N LYS A 538 -5.74 53.37 12.94
CA LYS A 538 -5.57 52.90 14.31
C LYS A 538 -6.94 52.68 14.95
N CYS A 539 -7.13 51.53 15.60
CA CYS A 539 -8.37 51.18 16.29
C CYS A 539 -8.07 50.68 17.71
N GLU A 540 -8.97 50.96 18.67
CA GLU A 540 -8.89 50.43 20.03
C GLU A 540 -10.05 49.45 20.26
N LEU A 541 -9.71 48.20 20.58
CA LEU A 541 -10.65 47.11 20.81
C LEU A 541 -11.03 47.01 22.29
N PRO A 542 -12.18 46.40 22.63
CA PRO A 542 -12.63 46.31 24.02
C PRO A 542 -11.73 45.43 24.91
N HIS A 543 -10.99 44.51 24.30
CA HIS A 543 -10.15 43.54 25.00
C HIS A 543 -8.81 43.36 24.26
N ASN A 544 -7.84 42.76 24.96
CA ASN A 544 -6.53 42.47 24.38
C ASN A 544 -6.65 41.47 23.22
N ILE A 545 -5.79 41.66 22.23
CA ILE A 545 -5.72 40.84 21.02
C ILE A 545 -4.82 39.62 21.28
N ALA A 546 -5.29 38.44 20.90
CA ALA A 546 -4.61 37.16 21.07
C ALA A 546 -3.87 36.72 19.81
N CYS A 547 -4.50 36.84 18.64
CA CYS A 547 -3.96 36.45 17.35
C CYS A 547 -4.49 37.37 16.23
N LEU A 548 -3.72 37.48 15.15
CA LEU A 548 -4.00 38.32 13.99
C LEU A 548 -3.58 37.59 12.72
N ASP A 549 -4.36 37.76 11.65
CA ASP A 549 -3.98 37.32 10.31
C ASP A 549 -4.52 38.24 9.22
N ILE A 550 -3.67 38.46 8.21
CA ILE A 550 -3.97 39.23 6.99
C ILE A 550 -3.44 38.53 5.73
N THR A 551 -3.41 37.20 5.75
CA THR A 551 -3.05 36.40 4.58
C THR A 551 -4.07 36.67 3.45
N PRO A 552 -3.63 36.99 2.22
CA PRO A 552 -4.50 37.05 1.05
C PRO A 552 -5.20 35.72 0.80
N LEU A 553 -6.48 35.76 0.41
CA LEU A 553 -7.25 34.55 0.12
C LEU A 553 -6.73 33.84 -1.13
N ASP A 554 -6.39 34.60 -2.17
CA ASP A 554 -5.58 34.11 -3.29
C ASP A 554 -4.12 34.48 -3.02
N LEU A 555 -3.25 33.48 -2.85
CA LEU A 555 -1.82 33.67 -2.61
C LEU A 555 -1.09 34.36 -3.78
N ARG A 556 -1.74 34.51 -4.94
CA ARG A 556 -1.24 35.31 -6.06
C ARG A 556 -1.47 36.81 -5.87
N GLU A 557 -2.39 37.19 -4.98
CA GLU A 557 -2.64 38.58 -4.64
C GLU A 557 -1.64 39.07 -3.59
N GLU A 558 -1.17 40.31 -3.75
CA GLU A 558 -0.22 40.95 -2.83
C GLU A 558 -0.91 41.66 -1.65
N ARG A 559 -2.25 41.72 -1.65
CA ARG A 559 -3.05 42.48 -0.68
C ARG A 559 -4.30 41.70 -0.28
N THR A 560 -4.82 41.99 0.91
CA THR A 560 -6.12 41.52 1.37
C THR A 560 -7.02 42.68 1.80
N ASN A 561 -8.32 42.43 1.75
CA ASN A 561 -9.35 43.37 2.24
C ASN A 561 -9.91 42.96 3.60
N LEU A 562 -9.47 41.81 4.15
CA LEU A 562 -9.98 41.24 5.39
C LEU A 562 -8.85 41.07 6.39
N CYS A 563 -9.18 41.20 7.67
CA CYS A 563 -8.30 40.93 8.79
C CYS A 563 -9.04 40.08 9.83
N VAL A 564 -8.42 39.00 10.27
CA VAL A 564 -8.95 38.14 11.35
C VAL A 564 -8.32 38.54 12.67
N ILE A 565 -9.13 38.70 13.70
CA ILE A 565 -8.69 39.12 15.04
C ILE A 565 -9.30 38.19 16.09
N GLY A 566 -8.45 37.57 16.93
CA GLY A 566 -8.88 36.84 18.13
C GLY A 566 -8.74 37.68 19.39
N LEU A 567 -9.72 37.65 20.31
CA LEU A 567 -9.71 38.42 21.56
C LEU A 567 -9.62 37.54 22.81
N TRP A 568 -9.00 38.08 23.88
CA TRP A 568 -8.81 37.35 25.15
C TRP A 568 -10.11 37.19 25.96
N THR A 569 -10.70 38.28 26.43
CA THR A 569 -11.72 38.23 27.52
C THR A 569 -13.08 37.75 27.05
N GLN A 570 -13.50 38.14 25.85
CA GLN A 570 -14.79 37.71 25.28
C GLN A 570 -14.64 36.46 24.41
N ILE A 571 -13.45 35.83 24.37
CA ILE A 571 -13.14 34.59 23.63
C ILE A 571 -13.89 34.54 22.28
N SER A 572 -13.56 35.49 21.40
CA SER A 572 -14.29 35.71 20.14
C SER A 572 -13.35 36.01 18.98
N ILE A 573 -13.87 35.80 17.77
CA ILE A 573 -13.17 36.01 16.51
C ILE A 573 -13.91 37.04 15.69
N TRP A 574 -13.20 38.08 15.31
CA TRP A 574 -13.75 39.21 14.59
C TRP A 574 -13.13 39.26 13.20
N ILE A 575 -13.98 39.45 12.20
CA ILE A 575 -13.55 39.74 10.83
C ILE A 575 -13.69 41.24 10.63
N CYS A 576 -12.60 41.90 10.27
CA CYS A 576 -12.54 43.34 10.03
C CYS A 576 -12.19 43.63 8.57
N ARG A 577 -12.68 44.76 8.06
CA ARG A 577 -12.37 45.25 6.71
C ARG A 577 -11.12 46.12 6.74
N LEU A 578 -10.18 45.87 5.83
CA LEU A 578 -9.06 46.78 5.56
C LEU A 578 -9.41 47.70 4.38
N PRO A 579 -9.03 48.99 4.42
CA PRO A 579 -8.20 49.67 5.44
C PRO A 579 -8.99 50.32 6.60
N THR A 580 -10.32 50.32 6.57
CA THR A 580 -11.16 51.09 7.50
C THR A 580 -11.20 50.55 8.93
N LEU A 581 -10.81 49.29 9.13
CA LEU A 581 -10.93 48.54 10.39
C LEU A 581 -12.38 48.42 10.90
N ASP A 582 -13.35 48.48 9.98
CA ASP A 582 -14.76 48.24 10.29
C ASP A 582 -15.00 46.76 10.57
N ILE A 583 -15.75 46.46 11.64
CA ILE A 583 -16.04 45.09 12.02
C ILE A 583 -17.21 44.56 11.18
N LEU A 584 -16.96 43.51 10.39
CA LEU A 584 -17.94 42.87 9.51
C LEU A 584 -18.72 41.77 10.24
N HIS A 585 -18.02 40.89 10.96
CA HIS A 585 -18.61 39.76 11.66
C HIS A 585 -17.95 39.56 13.03
N LYS A 586 -18.74 39.08 14.00
CA LYS A 586 -18.27 38.74 15.36
C LYS A 586 -18.81 37.37 15.72
N GLU A 587 -17.91 36.40 15.85
CA GLU A 587 -18.24 35.04 16.23
C GLU A 587 -17.78 34.77 17.67
N LEU A 588 -18.71 34.36 18.54
CA LEU A 588 -18.38 33.96 19.91
C LEU A 588 -17.94 32.49 19.91
N LEU A 589 -16.74 32.21 20.42
CA LEU A 589 -16.30 30.83 20.59
C LEU A 589 -16.98 30.30 21.85
N THR A 590 -17.75 29.22 21.73
CA THR A 590 -18.43 28.60 22.88
C THR A 590 -17.46 27.80 23.79
N SER A 591 -16.16 28.06 23.70
CA SER A 591 -15.11 27.41 24.49
C SER A 591 -14.61 28.36 25.58
N ASP A 592 -14.25 27.82 26.73
CA ASP A 592 -13.65 28.58 27.84
C ASP A 592 -12.16 28.89 27.62
N THR A 593 -11.61 28.53 26.46
CA THR A 593 -10.19 28.62 26.12
C THR A 593 -9.89 29.67 25.06
N LEU A 594 -8.80 30.40 25.26
CA LEU A 594 -8.40 31.55 24.44
C LEU A 594 -7.98 31.12 23.03
N PRO A 595 -8.31 31.89 21.98
CA PRO A 595 -7.73 31.67 20.65
C PRO A 595 -6.24 31.99 20.67
N ARG A 596 -5.41 31.17 20.02
CA ARG A 596 -3.95 31.31 20.01
C ARG A 596 -3.37 31.64 18.63
N SER A 597 -3.91 31.04 17.58
CA SER A 597 -3.56 31.32 16.19
C SER A 597 -4.83 31.39 15.36
N ALA A 598 -4.86 32.25 14.36
CA ALA A 598 -5.93 32.29 13.37
C ALA A 598 -5.31 32.48 11.99
N VAL A 599 -5.87 31.85 10.96
CA VAL A 599 -5.35 31.90 9.58
C VAL A 599 -6.51 31.85 8.59
N MET A 600 -6.47 32.71 7.57
CA MET A 600 -7.33 32.64 6.38
C MET A 600 -6.63 31.85 5.26
N ILE A 601 -7.35 30.93 4.62
CA ILE A 601 -6.82 30.11 3.53
C ILE A 601 -7.93 29.71 2.56
N THR A 602 -7.59 29.56 1.28
CA THR A 602 -8.51 29.04 0.25
C THR A 602 -8.10 27.63 -0.17
N PHE A 603 -9.05 26.68 -0.15
CA PHE A 603 -8.89 25.33 -0.69
C PHE A 603 -9.89 25.14 -1.85
N ASP A 604 -9.42 24.74 -3.04
CA ASP A 604 -10.24 24.55 -4.27
C ASP A 604 -11.30 25.66 -4.46
N ASP A 605 -10.85 26.92 -4.47
CA ASP A 605 -11.67 28.13 -4.63
C ASP A 605 -12.71 28.39 -3.51
N GLN A 606 -12.66 27.67 -2.39
CA GLN A 606 -13.46 27.92 -1.19
C GLN A 606 -12.62 28.50 -0.05
N PRO A 607 -12.94 29.71 0.46
CA PRO A 607 -12.17 30.33 1.55
C PRO A 607 -12.64 29.87 2.93
N TYR A 608 -11.68 29.66 3.81
CA TYR A 608 -11.83 29.16 5.17
C TYR A 608 -11.11 30.05 6.18
N VAL A 609 -11.60 30.04 7.43
CA VAL A 609 -10.88 30.59 8.59
C VAL A 609 -10.63 29.48 9.59
N PHE A 610 -9.36 29.22 9.89
CA PHE A 610 -8.90 28.27 10.90
C PHE A 610 -8.45 28.99 12.16
N VAL A 611 -8.74 28.40 13.30
CA VAL A 611 -8.54 29.02 14.61
C VAL A 611 -8.10 27.95 15.57
N SER A 612 -6.88 28.06 16.10
CA SER A 612 -6.43 27.21 17.18
C SER A 612 -6.76 27.81 18.53
N LEU A 613 -7.16 26.96 19.47
CA LEU A 613 -7.38 27.31 20.85
C LEU A 613 -6.16 26.95 21.72
N ALA A 614 -6.06 27.56 22.90
CA ALA A 614 -4.94 27.36 23.81
C ALA A 614 -4.86 25.94 24.39
N ASP A 615 -5.95 25.18 24.37
CA ASP A 615 -6.05 23.79 24.83
C ASP A 615 -5.75 22.75 23.74
N GLY A 616 -5.43 23.18 22.51
CA GLY A 616 -5.08 22.30 21.38
C GLY A 616 -6.16 21.97 20.34
N PRO A 617 -7.48 22.19 20.55
CA PRO A 617 -8.46 22.10 19.49
C PRO A 617 -8.33 23.20 18.44
N ILE A 618 -8.68 22.84 17.20
CA ILE A 618 -8.84 23.74 16.07
C ILE A 618 -10.34 23.84 15.73
N ILE A 619 -10.81 25.06 15.52
CA ILE A 619 -12.12 25.35 14.96
C ILE A 619 -11.91 25.95 13.58
N TYR A 620 -12.70 25.52 12.61
CA TYR A 620 -12.70 26.11 11.28
C TYR A 620 -14.12 26.45 10.80
N TYR A 621 -14.18 27.45 9.93
CA TYR A 621 -15.39 28.02 9.36
C TYR A 621 -15.22 28.20 7.86
N LEU A 622 -16.31 28.13 7.10
CA LEU A 622 -16.38 28.69 5.76
C LEU A 622 -16.53 30.20 5.85
N LEU A 623 -15.84 30.92 4.97
CA LEU A 623 -15.87 32.37 4.89
C LEU A 623 -16.63 32.80 3.63
N ASN A 624 -17.54 33.77 3.76
CA ASN A 624 -18.02 34.49 2.58
C ASN A 624 -17.09 35.68 2.32
N SER A 625 -16.33 35.67 1.23
CA SER A 625 -15.33 36.71 0.92
C SER A 625 -15.95 38.10 0.67
N GLU A 626 -17.17 38.17 0.16
CA GLU A 626 -17.85 39.45 -0.12
C GLU A 626 -18.44 40.09 1.15
N GLN A 627 -19.05 39.27 2.01
CA GLN A 627 -19.76 39.73 3.21
C GLN A 627 -18.89 39.70 4.48
N GLY A 628 -17.82 38.90 4.49
CA GLY A 628 -17.00 38.64 5.69
C GLY A 628 -17.69 37.78 6.74
N LEU A 629 -18.75 37.05 6.38
CA LEU A 629 -19.54 36.23 7.30
C LEU A 629 -18.94 34.83 7.44
N LEU A 630 -18.84 34.35 8.68
CA LEU A 630 -18.42 32.98 9.01
C LEU A 630 -19.64 32.07 9.13
N TYR A 631 -19.59 30.89 8.52
CA TYR A 631 -20.66 29.88 8.59
C TYR A 631 -20.09 28.45 8.60
N GLU A 632 -20.93 27.46 8.91
CA GLU A 632 -20.53 26.04 9.05
C GLU A 632 -19.33 25.79 9.98
N ARG A 633 -19.52 26.10 11.27
CA ARG A 633 -18.53 25.81 12.32
C ARG A 633 -18.27 24.31 12.45
N LYS A 634 -16.99 23.93 12.44
CA LYS A 634 -16.53 22.57 12.81
C LYS A 634 -15.37 22.65 13.80
N LYS A 635 -15.31 21.71 14.76
CA LYS A 635 -14.26 21.63 15.80
C LYS A 635 -13.58 20.27 15.74
N VAL A 636 -12.25 20.27 15.77
CA VAL A 636 -11.40 19.07 15.78
C VAL A 636 -10.34 19.21 16.88
N SER A 637 -10.07 18.16 17.63
CA SER A 637 -9.02 18.15 18.66
C SER A 637 -7.77 17.48 18.09
N LEU A 638 -6.62 18.16 18.09
CA LEU A 638 -5.35 17.61 17.62
C LEU A 638 -4.40 17.24 18.77
N GLY A 639 -4.36 18.07 19.82
CA GLY A 639 -3.50 17.81 20.97
C GLY A 639 -3.94 18.58 22.20
N THR A 640 -3.02 18.70 23.16
CA THR A 640 -3.25 19.37 24.45
C THR A 640 -2.50 20.69 24.58
N LYS A 641 -1.46 20.89 23.76
CA LYS A 641 -0.68 22.13 23.71
C LYS A 641 -1.27 23.12 22.70
N PRO A 642 -1.05 24.43 22.90
CA PRO A 642 -1.46 25.45 21.95
C PRO A 642 -0.82 25.24 20.58
N THR A 643 -1.65 25.21 19.53
CA THR A 643 -1.21 24.97 18.15
C THR A 643 -0.92 26.28 17.42
N THR A 644 0.21 26.37 16.71
CA THR A 644 0.47 27.46 15.75
C THR A 644 0.09 26.99 14.34
N LEU A 645 -0.50 27.88 13.54
CA LEU A 645 -0.99 27.56 12.20
C LEU A 645 -0.12 28.28 11.17
N THR A 646 0.43 27.55 10.21
CA THR A 646 1.30 28.11 9.18
C THR A 646 0.92 27.58 7.80
N ILE A 647 0.80 28.47 6.82
CA ILE A 647 0.50 28.09 5.44
C ILE A 647 1.82 27.70 4.75
N CYS A 648 1.80 26.56 4.06
CA CYS A 648 2.89 26.10 3.22
C CYS A 648 2.38 25.81 1.82
N GLN A 649 3.16 26.18 0.80
CA GLN A 649 2.93 25.72 -0.57
C GLN A 649 3.69 24.41 -0.76
N HIS A 650 2.95 23.30 -0.78
CA HIS A 650 3.52 22.02 -1.13
C HIS A 650 3.63 21.94 -2.66
N THR A 651 4.86 21.85 -3.16
CA THR A 651 5.10 21.54 -4.56
C THR A 651 5.28 20.02 -4.65
N ASP A 652 4.23 19.34 -5.13
CA ASP A 652 4.32 17.94 -5.52
C ASP A 652 5.36 17.84 -6.65
N LEU A 653 6.58 17.40 -6.33
CA LEU A 653 7.66 17.20 -7.32
C LEU A 653 7.35 16.05 -8.31
N PHE A 654 6.26 15.32 -8.08
CA PHE A 654 5.80 14.20 -8.92
C PHE A 654 4.98 14.62 -10.16
N ASN A 655 4.75 15.90 -10.42
CA ASN A 655 4.15 16.38 -11.69
C ASN A 655 4.92 17.60 -12.24
N SER A 656 5.96 17.34 -13.03
CA SER A 656 6.92 18.34 -13.53
C SER A 656 6.35 19.40 -14.50
N SER A 657 5.15 19.23 -15.07
CA SER A 657 4.68 20.12 -16.15
C SER A 657 3.48 21.00 -15.80
N THR A 658 2.84 20.81 -14.65
CA THR A 658 1.99 21.83 -14.06
C THR A 658 2.36 21.90 -12.59
N VAL A 659 3.06 22.96 -12.19
CA VAL A 659 3.26 23.31 -10.78
C VAL A 659 1.89 23.63 -10.19
N SER A 660 1.08 22.61 -9.90
CA SER A 660 -0.03 22.75 -8.98
C SER A 660 0.57 22.70 -7.60
N SER A 661 1.15 23.82 -7.17
CA SER A 661 1.47 24.02 -5.76
C SER A 661 0.17 23.88 -5.00
N ARG A 662 0.01 22.78 -4.26
CA ARG A 662 -1.13 22.61 -3.38
C ARG A 662 -0.85 23.39 -2.11
N THR A 663 -1.74 24.33 -1.80
CA THR A 663 -1.68 25.03 -0.53
C THR A 663 -2.10 24.06 0.57
N VAL A 664 -1.27 23.91 1.59
CA VAL A 664 -1.54 23.07 2.77
C VAL A 664 -1.35 23.91 4.03
N LEU A 665 -2.08 23.57 5.08
CA LEU A 665 -2.01 24.27 6.35
C LEU A 665 -1.36 23.35 7.40
N PHE A 666 -0.26 23.78 7.98
CA PHE A 666 0.44 23.07 9.05
C PHE A 666 -0.09 23.51 10.41
N ALA A 667 -0.48 22.54 11.21
CA ALA A 667 -0.79 22.67 12.62
C ALA A 667 0.40 22.18 13.44
N CYS A 668 1.18 23.11 13.99
CA CYS A 668 2.35 22.82 14.81
C CYS A 668 1.94 22.73 16.29
N SER A 669 2.04 21.54 16.89
CA SER A 669 1.83 21.32 18.33
C SER A 669 2.62 20.09 18.83
N ASP A 670 2.25 19.57 19.99
CA ASP A 670 2.58 18.22 20.49
C ASP A 670 2.10 17.07 19.58
N HIS A 671 1.15 17.33 18.71
CA HIS A 671 0.67 16.39 17.70
C HIS A 671 0.62 17.12 16.35
N PRO A 672 1.79 17.32 15.72
CA PRO A 672 1.88 18.07 14.49
C PRO A 672 1.02 17.41 13.40
N SER A 673 0.27 18.23 12.66
CA SER A 673 -0.67 17.73 11.65
C SER A 673 -0.68 18.60 10.40
N VAL A 674 -0.85 17.97 9.24
CA VAL A 674 -1.08 18.63 7.95
C VAL A 674 -2.56 18.64 7.66
N ILE A 675 -3.07 19.82 7.32
CA ILE A 675 -4.46 20.05 6.97
C ILE A 675 -4.51 20.29 5.46
N SER A 676 -5.23 19.43 4.76
CA SER A 676 -5.38 19.48 3.31
C SER A 676 -6.82 19.18 2.89
N LEU A 677 -7.16 19.50 1.64
CA LEU A 677 -8.45 19.14 1.05
C LEU A 677 -8.27 17.85 0.23
N SER A 678 -9.04 16.81 0.57
CA SER A 678 -9.12 15.57 -0.19
C SER A 678 -10.58 15.20 -0.40
N ASN A 679 -10.97 14.91 -1.64
CA ASN A 679 -12.36 14.60 -2.02
C ASN A 679 -13.38 15.63 -1.48
N ASN A 680 -13.08 16.93 -1.60
CA ASN A 680 -13.89 18.04 -1.07
C ASN A 680 -14.11 18.03 0.47
N LYS A 681 -13.29 17.29 1.21
CA LYS A 681 -13.31 17.25 2.68
C LYS A 681 -11.96 17.66 3.25
N ILE A 682 -12.00 18.41 4.36
CA ILE A 682 -10.79 18.76 5.10
C ILE A 682 -10.31 17.52 5.86
N VAL A 683 -9.07 17.11 5.57
CA VAL A 683 -8.39 15.96 6.19
C VAL A 683 -7.25 16.48 7.06
N PHE A 684 -7.16 15.92 8.27
CA PHE A 684 -6.07 16.16 9.21
C PHE A 684 -5.19 14.92 9.24
N SER A 685 -3.94 15.05 8.81
CA SER A 685 -2.97 13.97 8.73
C SER A 685 -1.84 14.25 9.72
N SER A 686 -1.67 13.39 10.73
CA SER A 686 -0.59 13.54 11.71
C SER A 686 0.78 13.42 11.03
N VAL A 687 1.78 14.14 11.54
CA VAL A 687 3.17 14.08 11.08
C VAL A 687 3.98 13.25 12.07
N ASN A 688 4.90 12.44 11.56
CA ASN A 688 5.74 11.52 12.34
C ASN A 688 6.88 12.23 13.11
N LEU A 689 6.55 13.29 13.85
CA LEU A 689 7.45 14.02 14.76
C LEU A 689 6.77 14.26 16.10
N HIS A 690 7.57 14.30 17.18
CA HIS A 690 7.05 14.41 18.55
C HIS A 690 6.47 15.80 18.86
N GLU A 691 7.17 16.87 18.48
CA GLU A 691 6.68 18.24 18.71
C GLU A 691 7.26 19.17 17.65
N ILE A 692 6.39 20.00 17.07
CA ILE A 692 6.80 21.08 16.18
C ILE A 692 6.32 22.39 16.78
N VAL A 693 7.26 23.30 17.00
CA VAL A 693 6.97 24.63 17.57
C VAL A 693 6.53 25.60 16.49
N CYS A 694 7.27 25.63 15.38
CA CYS A 694 7.00 26.45 14.22
C CYS A 694 7.62 25.84 12.97
N ILE A 695 7.17 26.31 11.81
CA ILE A 695 7.61 25.85 10.50
C ILE A 695 7.75 27.05 9.57
N CYS A 696 8.64 26.97 8.58
CA CYS A 696 8.64 27.90 7.45
C CYS A 696 8.92 27.16 6.13
N SER A 697 8.43 27.72 5.02
CA SER A 697 8.81 27.29 3.69
C SER A 697 10.21 27.79 3.34
N PHE A 698 11.05 26.91 2.80
CA PHE A 698 12.43 27.21 2.43
C PHE A 698 12.76 26.63 1.06
N ASN A 699 12.57 27.44 0.02
CA ASN A 699 12.88 27.08 -1.36
C ASN A 699 14.29 27.56 -1.74
N SER A 700 15.29 26.71 -1.47
CA SER A 700 16.69 27.01 -1.75
C SER A 700 17.16 26.40 -3.06
N GLU A 701 18.30 26.87 -3.58
CA GLU A 701 18.92 26.33 -4.80
C GLU A 701 19.36 24.86 -4.62
N TYR A 702 19.87 24.51 -3.43
CA TYR A 702 20.39 23.17 -3.13
C TYR A 702 19.31 22.18 -2.71
N TYR A 703 18.43 22.59 -1.79
CA TYR A 703 17.38 21.71 -1.26
C TYR A 703 16.06 21.82 -2.04
N GLY A 704 15.98 22.63 -3.10
CA GLY A 704 14.73 22.91 -3.82
C GLY A 704 13.63 23.40 -2.87
N SER A 705 12.39 23.06 -3.19
CA SER A 705 11.20 23.31 -2.38
C SER A 705 11.16 22.44 -1.11
N SER A 706 11.82 22.91 -0.06
CA SER A 706 11.88 22.24 1.25
C SER A 706 11.15 23.04 2.33
N LEU A 707 11.02 22.44 3.49
CA LEU A 707 10.43 23.02 4.69
C LEU A 707 11.47 22.99 5.81
N THR A 708 11.45 24.03 6.62
CA THR A 708 12.27 24.12 7.82
C THR A 708 11.37 23.98 9.03
N LEU A 709 11.58 22.93 9.80
CA LEU A 709 10.78 22.51 10.95
C LEU A 709 11.57 22.77 12.22
N VAL A 710 10.93 23.32 13.24
CA VAL A 710 11.57 23.57 14.53
C VAL A 710 10.98 22.62 15.56
N THR A 711 11.84 21.75 16.11
CA THR A 711 11.51 20.87 17.24
C THR A 711 12.06 21.45 18.54
N ASP A 712 11.83 20.77 19.66
CA ASP A 712 12.45 21.09 20.95
C ASP A 712 13.97 20.82 20.97
N MET A 713 14.41 19.88 20.13
CA MET A 713 15.80 19.45 20.02
C MET A 713 16.64 20.30 19.05
N GLY A 714 16.03 20.80 17.97
CA GLY A 714 16.76 21.46 16.89
C GLY A 714 15.88 22.01 15.76
N VAL A 715 16.55 22.44 14.70
CA VAL A 715 15.95 22.80 13.41
C VAL A 715 16.21 21.68 12.42
N ILE A 716 15.17 21.20 11.75
CA ILE A 716 15.23 20.16 10.73
C ILE A 716 14.87 20.78 9.39
N LEU A 717 15.74 20.68 8.41
CA LEU A 717 15.47 21.00 7.00
C LEU A 717 15.12 19.71 6.29
N GLY A 718 13.95 19.67 5.68
CA GLY A 718 13.50 18.45 5.02
C GLY A 718 12.33 18.70 4.08
N ARG A 719 11.98 17.65 3.35
CA ARG A 719 10.77 17.61 2.54
C ARG A 719 9.73 16.74 3.23
N ILE A 720 8.48 17.04 2.95
CA ILE A 720 7.36 16.27 3.45
C ILE A 720 7.00 15.25 2.37
N ASP A 721 6.76 14.01 2.81
CA ASP A 721 6.34 12.96 1.91
C ASP A 721 4.90 13.21 1.43
N ASP A 722 4.46 12.47 0.42
CA ASP A 722 3.08 12.54 -0.04
C ASP A 722 2.10 12.41 1.13
N ILE A 723 1.04 13.23 1.09
CA ILE A 723 -0.01 13.28 2.11
C ILE A 723 -0.84 12.00 2.03
N GLN A 724 -0.30 10.92 2.61
CA GLN A 724 -0.91 9.61 2.74
C GLN A 724 -1.23 9.33 4.20
N LYS A 725 -2.23 8.47 4.45
CA LYS A 725 -2.58 8.04 5.81
C LYS A 725 -1.49 7.18 6.45
N LEU A 726 -0.78 6.39 5.64
CA LEU A 726 0.30 5.51 6.07
C LEU A 726 1.60 5.91 5.37
N HIS A 727 2.67 6.05 6.15
CA HIS A 727 4.01 6.22 5.63
C HIS A 727 4.75 4.87 5.65
N VAL A 728 5.21 4.47 4.47
CA VAL A 728 5.92 3.19 4.24
C VAL A 728 7.36 3.48 3.87
N ARG A 729 8.30 3.03 4.70
CA ARG A 729 9.73 3.06 4.37
C ARG A 729 10.24 1.67 4.07
N SER A 730 11.03 1.52 3.00
CA SER A 730 11.49 0.21 2.53
C SER A 730 12.99 -0.01 2.78
N LEU A 731 13.35 -1.25 3.06
CA LEU A 731 14.74 -1.74 3.04
C LEU A 731 14.82 -2.93 2.09
N VAL A 732 15.40 -2.74 0.91
CA VAL A 732 15.57 -3.81 -0.10
C VAL A 732 16.73 -4.70 0.32
N LEU A 733 16.53 -6.03 0.26
CA LEU A 733 17.49 -7.00 0.81
C LEU A 733 18.20 -7.83 -0.26
N GLY A 734 17.66 -7.89 -1.49
CA GLY A 734 18.25 -8.69 -2.56
C GLY A 734 18.08 -10.21 -2.40
N GLU A 735 17.32 -10.66 -1.40
CA GLU A 735 17.01 -12.06 -1.12
C GLU A 735 15.69 -12.21 -0.35
N SER A 736 15.00 -13.35 -0.50
CA SER A 736 13.67 -13.57 0.06
C SER A 736 13.70 -13.61 1.59
N VAL A 737 12.91 -12.77 2.26
CA VAL A 737 12.72 -12.86 3.72
C VAL A 737 11.49 -13.71 4.02
N GLN A 738 11.64 -14.67 4.92
CA GLN A 738 10.58 -15.61 5.28
C GLN A 738 9.92 -15.31 6.62
N ARG A 739 10.71 -14.89 7.62
CA ARG A 739 10.27 -14.67 9.01
C ARG A 739 11.02 -13.52 9.64
N ILE A 740 10.38 -12.82 10.59
CA ILE A 740 10.99 -11.75 11.38
C ILE A 740 10.59 -11.87 12.84
N VAL A 741 11.56 -11.64 13.73
CA VAL A 741 11.33 -11.43 15.15
C VAL A 741 12.17 -10.25 15.63
N PHE A 742 11.63 -9.47 16.56
CA PHE A 742 12.31 -8.33 17.16
C PHE A 742 12.74 -8.66 18.59
N MET A 743 13.99 -8.33 18.93
CA MET A 743 14.54 -8.47 20.29
C MET A 743 14.61 -7.10 20.95
N ASP A 744 13.72 -6.84 21.90
CA ASP A 744 13.58 -5.51 22.51
C ASP A 744 14.79 -5.10 23.38
N GLU A 745 15.39 -6.05 24.09
CA GLU A 745 16.53 -5.80 24.99
C GLU A 745 17.77 -5.24 24.27
N GLU A 746 18.05 -5.77 23.08
CA GLU A 746 19.24 -5.43 22.28
C GLU A 746 18.90 -4.53 21.07
N LYS A 747 17.62 -4.21 20.86
CA LYS A 747 17.12 -3.36 19.77
C LYS A 747 17.58 -3.85 18.38
N ILE A 748 17.37 -5.15 18.11
CA ILE A 748 17.76 -5.81 16.85
C ILE A 748 16.60 -6.57 16.20
N TYR A 749 16.63 -6.64 14.88
CA TYR A 749 15.80 -7.56 14.09
C TYR A 749 16.57 -8.83 13.79
N ILE A 750 15.87 -9.96 13.86
CA ILE A 750 16.38 -11.26 13.42
C ILE A 750 15.46 -11.73 12.31
N ILE A 751 16.05 -11.95 11.13
CA ILE A 751 15.31 -12.37 9.95
C ILE A 751 15.86 -13.69 9.40
N LEU A 752 14.95 -14.50 8.84
CA LEU A 752 15.31 -15.66 8.05
C LEU A 752 15.25 -15.30 6.58
N THR A 753 16.34 -15.57 5.87
CA THR A 753 16.51 -15.23 4.46
C THR A 753 16.73 -16.49 3.62
N GLN A 754 16.32 -16.43 2.36
CA GLN A 754 16.54 -17.44 1.35
C GLN A 754 17.08 -16.77 0.09
N TYR A 755 18.27 -17.20 -0.31
CA TYR A 755 18.94 -16.77 -1.52
C TYR A 755 18.98 -17.94 -2.50
N MET A 756 18.65 -17.74 -3.78
CA MET A 756 18.92 -18.78 -4.79
C MET A 756 20.08 -18.37 -5.69
N ASP A 757 21.02 -19.29 -5.87
CA ASP A 757 22.27 -19.08 -6.62
C ASP A 757 22.03 -18.72 -8.10
N VAL A 758 20.88 -19.09 -8.65
CA VAL A 758 20.44 -18.73 -10.01
C VAL A 758 20.26 -17.22 -10.18
N TYR A 759 19.93 -16.50 -9.12
CA TYR A 759 19.67 -15.06 -9.14
C TYR A 759 20.91 -14.22 -8.77
N LYS A 760 22.14 -14.71 -9.04
CA LYS A 760 23.34 -13.86 -8.96
C LYS A 760 23.23 -12.72 -9.97
N SER A 761 22.68 -11.58 -9.53
CA SER A 761 22.81 -10.31 -10.21
C SER A 761 24.10 -9.62 -9.74
N ASP A 762 24.79 -8.97 -10.68
CA ASP A 762 25.94 -8.11 -10.37
C ASP A 762 25.48 -6.75 -9.79
N SER A 763 24.20 -6.41 -9.95
CA SER A 763 23.57 -5.13 -9.61
C SER A 763 23.11 -5.03 -8.15
N ILE A 764 22.47 -6.09 -7.61
CA ILE A 764 21.89 -6.10 -6.26
C ILE A 764 22.69 -7.05 -5.37
N VAL A 765 23.39 -6.47 -4.40
CA VAL A 765 24.17 -7.22 -3.42
C VAL A 765 23.22 -7.70 -2.31
N SER A 766 23.06 -9.02 -2.17
CA SER A 766 22.25 -9.61 -1.10
C SER A 766 22.70 -9.13 0.29
N ILE A 767 21.75 -8.94 1.21
CA ILE A 767 21.99 -8.42 2.56
C ILE A 767 22.98 -9.31 3.35
N CYS A 768 22.97 -10.63 3.13
CA CYS A 768 23.99 -11.53 3.67
C CYS A 768 25.43 -11.14 3.26
N LYS A 769 25.63 -10.64 2.03
CA LYS A 769 26.94 -10.18 1.56
C LYS A 769 27.34 -8.83 2.16
N GLN A 770 26.39 -8.01 2.57
CA GLN A 770 26.64 -6.70 3.18
C GLN A 770 26.93 -6.80 4.69
N ALA A 771 26.62 -7.93 5.32
CA ALA A 771 26.82 -8.13 6.75
C ALA A 771 28.28 -7.94 7.20
N HIS A 772 28.47 -7.22 8.31
CA HIS A 772 29.79 -6.96 8.91
C HIS A 772 30.53 -8.25 9.30
N GLN A 773 29.80 -9.21 9.90
CA GLN A 773 30.33 -10.52 10.26
C GLN A 773 29.57 -11.62 9.51
N LYS A 774 30.33 -12.51 8.85
CA LYS A 774 29.80 -13.68 8.12
C LYS A 774 30.29 -14.95 8.78
N ILE A 775 29.37 -15.85 9.09
CA ILE A 775 29.62 -17.09 9.82
C ILE A 775 28.95 -18.23 9.05
N ASP A 776 29.64 -19.34 8.87
CA ASP A 776 29.01 -20.57 8.37
C ASP A 776 28.52 -21.42 9.55
N CYS A 777 27.29 -21.91 9.46
CA CYS A 777 26.73 -22.80 10.46
C CYS A 777 27.39 -24.17 10.35
N THR A 778 27.75 -24.75 11.49
CA THR A 778 28.31 -26.12 11.58
C THR A 778 27.29 -27.08 12.16
N THR A 779 27.49 -28.38 11.96
CA THR A 779 26.75 -29.44 12.66
C THR A 779 27.73 -30.43 13.30
N LYS A 780 27.37 -30.96 14.46
CA LYS A 780 28.00 -32.09 15.14
C LYS A 780 27.19 -33.39 14.94
N ILE A 781 26.02 -33.31 14.31
CA ILE A 781 25.12 -34.43 14.07
C ILE A 781 25.52 -35.12 12.76
N LYS A 782 26.12 -36.31 12.86
CA LYS A 782 26.67 -37.07 11.72
C LYS A 782 25.64 -37.36 10.61
N GLY A 783 24.40 -37.72 10.98
CA GLY A 783 23.35 -38.02 9.98
C GLY A 783 23.01 -36.82 9.10
N ILE A 784 23.01 -35.62 9.68
CA ILE A 784 22.77 -34.36 8.96
C ILE A 784 24.00 -33.98 8.11
N GLU A 785 25.20 -34.17 8.64
CA GLU A 785 26.44 -33.92 7.91
C GLU A 785 26.56 -34.78 6.64
N GLU A 786 26.13 -36.04 6.69
CA GLU A 786 26.13 -36.93 5.52
C GLU A 786 25.12 -36.48 4.46
N LEU A 787 23.88 -36.14 4.85
CA LEU A 787 22.82 -35.75 3.90
C LEU A 787 23.09 -34.44 3.17
N THR A 788 23.63 -33.45 3.89
CA THR A 788 23.94 -32.12 3.34
C THR A 788 25.09 -32.14 2.33
N ASN A 789 25.92 -33.19 2.33
CA ASN A 789 27.06 -33.35 1.40
C ASN A 789 26.72 -34.09 0.10
N LEU A 790 25.53 -34.70 -0.03
CA LEU A 790 25.20 -35.59 -1.15
C LEU A 790 24.90 -34.86 -2.47
N GLN A 791 24.33 -33.64 -2.43
CA GLN A 791 24.05 -32.82 -3.62
C GLN A 791 24.06 -31.32 -3.27
N SER A 792 24.39 -30.46 -4.23
CA SER A 792 24.26 -29.00 -4.08
C SER A 792 22.84 -28.55 -4.45
N SER A 793 22.11 -27.98 -3.50
CA SER A 793 20.88 -27.23 -3.76
C SER A 793 21.19 -25.92 -4.48
N ASN A 794 20.19 -25.44 -5.22
CA ASN A 794 20.24 -24.11 -5.83
C ASN A 794 19.87 -23.00 -4.84
N THR A 795 19.43 -23.35 -3.63
CA THR A 795 18.93 -22.45 -2.59
C THR A 795 19.82 -22.51 -1.36
N SER A 796 20.10 -21.36 -0.77
CA SER A 796 20.84 -21.22 0.49
C SER A 796 20.04 -20.37 1.45
N HIS A 797 19.83 -20.87 2.66
CA HIS A 797 19.15 -20.12 3.72
C HIS A 797 20.16 -19.49 4.67
N SER A 798 19.80 -18.36 5.27
CA SER A 798 20.67 -17.65 6.21
C SER A 798 19.87 -16.92 7.29
N ILE A 799 20.48 -16.78 8.46
CA ILE A 799 19.96 -15.99 9.58
C ILE A 799 20.69 -14.65 9.54
N VAL A 800 19.95 -13.54 9.48
CA VAL A 800 20.53 -12.20 9.44
C VAL A 800 20.06 -11.38 10.64
N ILE A 801 20.99 -10.71 11.30
CA ILE A 801 20.73 -9.79 12.41
C ILE A 801 20.92 -8.35 11.92
N LEU A 802 19.87 -7.55 12.02
CA LEU A 802 19.87 -6.14 11.65
C LEU A 802 19.76 -5.26 12.90
N ASP A 803 20.38 -4.10 12.86
CA ASP A 803 20.19 -3.05 13.85
C ASP A 803 18.84 -2.33 13.69
N GLN A 804 18.18 -1.91 14.78
CA GLN A 804 16.91 -1.20 14.69
C GLN A 804 17.02 0.20 14.05
N HIS A 805 18.06 0.96 14.40
CA HIS A 805 18.16 2.38 14.06
C HIS A 805 18.81 2.59 12.69
N THR A 806 19.98 2.00 12.48
CA THR A 806 20.78 2.06 11.26
C THR A 806 20.27 1.11 10.19
N ARG A 807 19.61 0.00 10.58
CA ARG A 807 19.10 -1.05 9.67
C ARG A 807 20.18 -1.80 8.90
N GLU A 808 21.44 -1.63 9.31
CA GLU A 808 22.56 -2.33 8.72
C GLU A 808 22.63 -3.78 9.22
N ALA A 809 23.11 -4.67 8.35
CA ALA A 809 23.34 -6.07 8.72
C ALA A 809 24.59 -6.22 9.58
N ARG A 810 24.39 -6.63 10.83
CA ARG A 810 25.48 -6.88 11.79
C ARG A 810 26.10 -8.26 11.56
N ILE A 811 25.28 -9.31 11.54
CA ILE A 811 25.72 -10.70 11.45
C ILE A 811 24.88 -11.43 10.41
N SER A 812 25.53 -12.21 9.55
CA SER A 812 24.91 -13.19 8.67
C SER A 812 25.45 -14.58 9.01
N VAL A 813 24.56 -15.52 9.29
CA VAL A 813 24.89 -16.93 9.49
C VAL A 813 24.31 -17.76 8.35
N LYS A 814 25.19 -18.32 7.51
CA LYS A 814 24.79 -19.20 6.41
C LYS A 814 24.50 -20.61 6.94
N LEU A 815 23.35 -21.18 6.59
CA LEU A 815 22.99 -22.54 6.95
C LEU A 815 23.69 -23.59 6.07
N LEU A 816 23.53 -24.86 6.40
CA LEU A 816 24.13 -25.96 5.64
C LEU A 816 23.52 -26.08 4.23
N ASN A 817 24.19 -26.80 3.34
CA ASN A 817 23.65 -27.10 2.01
C ASN A 817 22.39 -27.97 2.14
N ASN A 818 21.34 -27.69 1.37
CA ASN A 818 20.03 -28.37 1.43
C ASN A 818 19.31 -28.21 2.77
N GLU A 819 19.68 -27.19 3.55
CA GLU A 819 19.02 -26.85 4.80
C GLU A 819 18.16 -25.59 4.63
N GLU A 820 16.87 -25.75 4.91
CA GLU A 820 15.87 -24.70 4.80
C GLU A 820 15.44 -24.22 6.19
N ALA A 821 15.52 -22.90 6.42
CA ALA A 821 15.01 -22.28 7.64
C ALA A 821 13.49 -22.08 7.55
N THR A 822 12.73 -22.68 8.46
CA THR A 822 11.26 -22.67 8.41
C THR A 822 10.62 -21.80 9.50
N SER A 823 11.20 -21.78 10.70
CA SER A 823 10.58 -21.15 11.85
C SER A 823 11.60 -20.47 12.77
N LEU A 824 11.17 -19.38 13.42
CA LEU A 824 12.00 -18.50 14.24
C LEU A 824 11.21 -18.06 15.49
N CYS A 825 11.84 -18.09 16.67
CA CYS A 825 11.30 -17.46 17.87
C CYS A 825 12.39 -16.99 18.83
N ILE A 826 12.03 -16.06 19.71
CA ILE A 826 12.82 -15.70 20.89
C ILE A 826 12.14 -16.29 22.13
N ILE A 827 12.92 -16.85 23.04
CA ILE A 827 12.42 -17.47 24.28
C ILE A 827 13.38 -17.25 25.45
N THR A 828 12.82 -17.06 26.63
CA THR A 828 13.51 -17.24 27.92
C THR A 828 13.05 -18.58 28.54
N PHE A 829 13.98 -19.42 28.97
CA PHE A 829 13.65 -20.74 29.51
C PHE A 829 13.43 -20.69 31.02
N THR A 830 12.69 -21.65 31.58
CA THR A 830 12.48 -21.74 33.04
C THR A 830 13.78 -21.85 33.84
N ASP A 831 14.77 -22.54 33.28
CA ASP A 831 16.06 -22.80 33.94
C ASP A 831 17.02 -21.60 33.80
N ASP A 832 16.74 -20.65 32.91
CA ASP A 832 17.50 -19.41 32.70
C ASP A 832 16.55 -18.30 32.22
N SER A 833 15.86 -17.68 33.18
CA SER A 833 14.85 -16.64 32.91
C SER A 833 15.43 -15.27 32.58
N ALA A 834 16.74 -15.07 32.81
CA ALA A 834 17.40 -13.79 32.63
C ALA A 834 17.99 -13.60 31.23
N THR A 835 18.17 -14.68 30.46
CA THR A 835 18.83 -14.64 29.16
C THR A 835 17.85 -14.98 28.04
N PRO A 836 17.62 -14.09 27.06
CA PRO A 836 16.87 -14.44 25.87
C PRO A 836 17.72 -15.32 24.94
N TYR A 837 17.09 -16.36 24.41
CA TYR A 837 17.66 -17.24 23.40
C TYR A 837 16.91 -17.13 22.09
N ILE A 838 17.64 -17.27 21.00
CA ILE A 838 17.11 -17.30 19.63
C ILE A 838 17.03 -18.76 19.21
N VAL A 839 15.84 -19.22 18.82
CA VAL A 839 15.63 -20.58 18.34
C VAL A 839 15.30 -20.53 16.86
N VAL A 840 16.00 -21.35 16.08
CA VAL A 840 15.73 -21.52 14.64
C VAL A 840 15.39 -22.98 14.37
N GLY A 841 14.23 -23.21 13.76
CA GLY A 841 13.85 -24.51 13.23
C GLY A 841 14.25 -24.63 11.77
N THR A 842 14.92 -25.72 11.42
CA THR A 842 15.36 -26.00 10.06
C THR A 842 14.95 -27.39 9.60
N THR A 843 14.83 -27.55 8.28
CA THR A 843 14.50 -28.80 7.59
C THR A 843 15.61 -29.13 6.61
N ILE A 844 15.96 -30.41 6.49
CA ILE A 844 16.96 -30.95 5.59
C ILE A 844 16.26 -31.99 4.73
N GLY A 845 16.24 -31.77 3.41
CA GLY A 845 15.61 -32.68 2.46
C GLY A 845 15.80 -32.23 1.02
N PHE A 846 15.55 -33.13 0.08
CA PHE A 846 15.57 -32.81 -1.34
C PHE A 846 14.17 -32.38 -1.82
N GLU A 847 14.11 -31.60 -2.91
CA GLU A 847 12.85 -31.08 -3.46
C GLU A 847 11.81 -32.17 -3.78
N ASN A 848 12.26 -33.40 -4.06
CA ASN A 848 11.42 -34.54 -4.42
C ASN A 848 11.02 -35.43 -3.23
N ASP A 849 11.52 -35.14 -2.03
CA ASP A 849 11.24 -35.98 -0.86
C ASP A 849 9.89 -35.59 -0.26
N ASP A 850 9.08 -36.61 0.06
CA ASP A 850 7.92 -36.44 0.92
C ASP A 850 8.36 -35.91 2.30
N ASP A 851 7.57 -35.03 2.92
CA ASP A 851 7.89 -34.44 4.22
C ASP A 851 8.14 -35.46 5.34
N GLU A 852 7.61 -36.67 5.21
CA GLU A 852 7.84 -37.77 6.16
C GLU A 852 9.28 -38.33 6.10
N GLN A 853 9.97 -38.10 4.98
CA GLN A 853 11.36 -38.52 4.75
C GLN A 853 12.37 -37.40 5.09
N ARG A 854 11.89 -36.19 5.38
CA ARG A 854 12.74 -35.05 5.74
C ARG A 854 13.18 -35.10 7.20
N LEU A 855 14.46 -34.84 7.43
CA LEU A 855 14.99 -34.62 8.78
C LEU A 855 14.94 -33.12 9.10
N GLY A 856 14.85 -32.76 10.36
CA GLY A 856 14.95 -31.37 10.79
C GLY A 856 15.89 -31.21 11.97
N ARG A 857 16.23 -29.96 12.30
CA ARG A 857 16.90 -29.66 13.57
C ARG A 857 16.41 -28.35 14.18
N LEU A 858 16.52 -28.27 15.51
CA LEU A 858 16.30 -27.07 16.30
C LEU A 858 17.66 -26.54 16.74
N ILE A 859 17.98 -25.30 16.39
CA ILE A 859 19.25 -24.66 16.71
C ILE A 859 19.02 -23.55 17.71
N LEU A 860 19.74 -23.59 18.83
CA LEU A 860 19.65 -22.61 19.90
C LEU A 860 20.87 -21.69 19.85
N PHE A 861 20.64 -20.40 19.66
CA PHE A 861 21.66 -19.36 19.68
C PHE A 861 21.49 -18.43 20.89
N ARG A 862 22.61 -17.87 21.34
CA ARG A 862 22.65 -16.77 22.30
C ARG A 862 23.36 -15.59 21.65
N TYR A 863 22.70 -14.44 21.63
CA TYR A 863 23.28 -13.18 21.18
C TYR A 863 23.80 -12.39 22.38
N LYS A 864 25.07 -12.00 22.37
CA LYS A 864 25.67 -11.14 23.41
C LYS A 864 26.88 -10.40 22.87
N ASN A 865 27.03 -9.13 23.21
CA ASN A 865 28.18 -8.29 22.82
C ASN A 865 28.43 -8.31 21.30
N ASN A 866 27.37 -8.19 20.49
CA ASN A 866 27.45 -8.28 19.02
C ASN A 866 28.07 -9.58 18.49
N GLN A 867 27.94 -10.68 19.23
CA GLN A 867 28.33 -12.01 18.78
C GLN A 867 27.18 -12.99 18.93
N LEU A 868 26.94 -13.79 17.89
CA LEU A 868 25.95 -14.86 17.90
C LEU A 868 26.66 -16.20 18.12
N ASN A 869 26.39 -16.85 19.26
CA ASN A 869 26.99 -18.12 19.62
C ASN A 869 25.96 -19.24 19.58
N MET A 870 26.24 -20.33 18.85
CA MET A 870 25.43 -21.55 18.87
C MET A 870 25.68 -22.32 20.17
N ILE A 871 24.63 -22.51 20.97
CA ILE A 871 24.68 -23.21 22.26
C ILE A 871 24.46 -24.70 22.07
N THR A 872 23.38 -25.07 21.38
CA THR A 872 23.02 -26.49 21.17
C THR A 872 22.20 -26.67 19.89
N GLU A 873 22.21 -27.89 19.38
CA GLU A 873 21.37 -28.30 18.25
C GLU A 873 20.69 -29.64 18.58
N LYS A 874 19.45 -29.81 18.12
CA LYS A 874 18.64 -31.00 18.39
C LYS A 874 18.05 -31.54 17.10
N GLU A 875 18.42 -32.77 16.73
CA GLU A 875 17.81 -33.50 15.62
C GLU A 875 16.35 -33.83 15.91
N ILE A 876 15.50 -33.68 14.89
CA ILE A 876 14.08 -34.01 14.91
C ILE A 876 13.68 -34.72 13.60
N ASN A 877 12.68 -35.59 13.70
CA ASN A 877 12.14 -36.31 12.54
C ASN A 877 10.95 -35.52 11.97
N GLY A 878 11.15 -34.87 10.82
CA GLY A 878 10.18 -33.99 10.18
C GLY A 878 10.53 -32.50 10.25
N SER A 879 9.72 -31.69 9.58
CA SER A 879 9.95 -30.25 9.39
C SER A 879 9.34 -29.43 10.54
N PRO A 880 10.08 -28.54 11.22
CA PRO A 880 9.55 -27.68 12.28
C PRO A 880 8.85 -26.44 11.69
N TYR A 881 7.57 -26.57 11.33
CA TYR A 881 6.79 -25.51 10.66
C TYR A 881 6.58 -24.26 11.53
N LYS A 882 6.37 -24.45 12.84
CA LYS A 882 6.18 -23.34 13.79
C LYS A 882 6.84 -23.64 15.12
N ILE A 883 7.46 -22.62 15.71
CA ILE A 883 8.03 -22.65 17.06
C ILE A 883 7.53 -21.45 17.85
N LEU A 884 7.16 -21.69 19.11
CA LEU A 884 6.67 -20.65 20.00
C LEU A 884 7.16 -20.86 21.45
N PRO A 885 7.40 -19.78 22.19
CA PRO A 885 7.61 -19.85 23.62
C PRO A 885 6.31 -20.20 24.34
N PHE A 886 6.36 -21.21 25.22
CA PHE A 886 5.22 -21.68 26.00
C PHE A 886 5.64 -22.01 27.43
N GLN A 887 5.27 -21.16 28.39
CA GLN A 887 5.51 -21.38 29.82
C GLN A 887 6.98 -21.69 30.16
N GLY A 888 7.91 -20.95 29.55
CA GLY A 888 9.37 -21.16 29.70
C GLY A 888 9.90 -22.46 29.09
N LYS A 889 9.09 -23.16 28.29
CA LYS A 889 9.43 -24.30 27.44
C LYS A 889 9.19 -23.93 25.97
N LEU A 890 9.76 -24.70 25.06
CA LEU A 890 9.62 -24.49 23.63
C LEU A 890 8.54 -25.43 23.07
N LEU A 891 7.48 -24.86 22.50
CA LEU A 891 6.45 -25.60 21.77
C LEU A 891 6.80 -25.63 20.28
N VAL A 892 6.79 -26.82 19.68
CA VAL A 892 7.23 -27.04 18.29
C VAL A 892 6.18 -27.86 17.54
N ALA A 893 5.71 -27.34 16.42
CA ALA A 893 4.97 -28.08 15.41
C ALA A 893 5.95 -28.77 14.45
N ILE A 894 6.01 -30.09 14.49
CA ILE A 894 6.89 -30.92 13.65
C ILE A 894 6.02 -31.81 12.77
N SER A 895 5.97 -31.51 11.47
CA SER A 895 5.12 -32.18 10.48
C SER A 895 3.65 -32.26 10.93
N ASN A 896 3.18 -33.43 11.38
CA ASN A 896 1.82 -33.66 11.88
C ASN A 896 1.69 -33.62 13.40
N SER A 897 2.76 -33.29 14.13
CA SER A 897 2.83 -33.43 15.58
C SER A 897 3.14 -32.12 16.30
N VAL A 898 2.62 -31.97 17.51
CA VAL A 898 2.97 -30.88 18.43
C VAL A 898 3.73 -31.47 19.61
N ARG A 899 4.94 -30.94 19.85
CA ARG A 899 5.87 -31.44 20.87
C ARG A 899 6.40 -30.31 21.74
N LEU A 900 6.74 -30.63 22.98
CA LEU A 900 7.29 -29.70 23.94
C LEU A 900 8.75 -30.03 24.25
N TYR A 901 9.61 -29.01 24.29
CA TYR A 901 11.03 -29.14 24.60
C TYR A 901 11.39 -28.26 25.79
N LYS A 902 12.15 -28.82 26.73
CA LYS A 902 12.73 -28.10 27.86
C LYS A 902 14.23 -27.95 27.64
N PHE A 903 14.78 -26.76 27.85
CA PHE A 903 16.22 -26.56 27.87
C PHE A 903 16.78 -26.89 29.26
N SER A 904 17.83 -27.70 29.32
CA SER A 904 18.57 -28.00 30.54
C SER A 904 19.92 -27.28 30.51
N LEU A 905 20.12 -26.33 31.44
CA LEU A 905 21.35 -25.54 31.51
C LEU A 905 22.58 -26.40 31.87
N GLU A 906 22.41 -27.40 32.73
CA GLU A 906 23.49 -28.30 33.16
C GLU A 906 24.06 -29.12 32.00
N LYS A 907 23.17 -29.62 31.14
CA LYS A 907 23.55 -30.43 29.98
C LYS A 907 23.81 -29.61 28.72
N GLN A 908 23.37 -28.35 28.70
CA GLN A 908 23.30 -27.50 27.51
C GLN A 908 22.58 -28.20 26.34
N GLU A 909 21.46 -28.85 26.64
CA GLU A 909 20.71 -29.65 25.67
C GLU A 909 19.21 -29.36 25.71
N LEU A 910 18.56 -29.48 24.56
CA LEU A 910 17.09 -29.48 24.43
C LEU A 910 16.56 -30.89 24.63
N ILE A 911 15.74 -31.06 25.67
CA ILE A 911 15.14 -32.33 26.09
C ILE A 911 13.67 -32.34 25.69
N GLN A 912 13.30 -33.25 24.80
CA GLN A 912 11.91 -33.49 24.41
C GLN A 912 11.13 -34.05 25.60
N GLN A 913 9.94 -33.50 25.85
CA GLN A 913 8.99 -34.07 26.81
C GLN A 913 8.29 -35.29 26.22
N PRO A 914 7.91 -36.28 27.04
CA PRO A 914 7.36 -37.54 26.55
C PRO A 914 6.00 -37.39 25.86
N GLU A 915 5.16 -36.47 26.31
CA GLU A 915 3.85 -36.26 25.69
C GLU A 915 3.97 -35.49 24.38
N SER A 916 3.24 -35.95 23.37
CA SER A 916 3.06 -35.25 22.10
C SER A 916 1.63 -35.40 21.62
N TYR A 917 1.12 -34.38 20.93
CA TYR A 917 -0.16 -34.46 20.23
C TYR A 917 0.09 -34.78 18.76
N MET A 918 -0.73 -35.66 18.18
CA MET A 918 -0.69 -36.02 16.76
C MET A 918 -1.95 -35.48 16.07
N GLY A 919 -1.76 -34.57 15.13
CA GLY A 919 -2.79 -34.07 14.22
C GLY A 919 -3.08 -35.05 13.07
N ARG A 920 -3.92 -34.63 12.12
CA ARG A 920 -4.35 -35.49 11.00
C ARG A 920 -3.41 -35.39 9.81
N MET A 921 -3.14 -34.16 9.37
CA MET A 921 -2.23 -33.87 8.27
C MET A 921 -1.08 -33.00 8.80
N LYS A 922 -0.76 -31.88 8.14
CA LYS A 922 0.39 -31.04 8.49
C LYS A 922 -0.06 -29.85 9.33
N CYS A 923 0.68 -29.56 10.39
CA CYS A 923 0.49 -28.37 11.20
C CYS A 923 1.17 -27.19 10.52
N LEU A 924 0.40 -26.23 10.05
CA LEU A 924 0.92 -25.03 9.39
C LEU A 924 1.16 -23.88 10.38
N GLU A 925 0.18 -23.65 11.27
CA GLU A 925 0.19 -22.54 12.20
C GLU A 925 -0.18 -23.02 13.62
N LEU A 926 0.52 -22.44 14.60
CA LEU A 926 0.22 -22.58 16.02
C LEU A 926 0.02 -21.19 16.62
N LYS A 927 -0.93 -21.08 17.56
CA LYS A 927 -1.09 -19.91 18.42
C LYS A 927 -1.30 -20.34 19.86
N ILE A 928 -0.96 -19.46 20.79
CA ILE A 928 -0.98 -19.73 22.22
C ILE A 928 -1.73 -18.60 22.91
N LYS A 929 -2.60 -18.98 23.85
CA LYS A 929 -3.18 -18.08 24.84
C LYS A 929 -3.25 -18.80 26.18
N ASP A 930 -2.45 -18.35 27.14
CA ASP A 930 -2.29 -18.98 28.46
C ASP A 930 -1.98 -20.49 28.38
N ASP A 931 -2.92 -21.36 28.76
CA ASP A 931 -2.80 -22.83 28.71
C ASP A 931 -3.39 -23.43 27.42
N PHE A 932 -4.04 -22.60 26.59
CA PHE A 932 -4.69 -23.02 25.35
C PHE A 932 -3.75 -22.87 24.16
N ILE A 933 -3.81 -23.87 23.28
CA ILE A 933 -3.02 -23.93 22.05
C ILE A 933 -4.00 -24.12 20.89
N LEU A 934 -3.98 -23.19 19.94
CA LEU A 934 -4.73 -23.29 18.70
C LEU A 934 -3.84 -23.94 17.65
N PHE A 935 -4.37 -24.99 17.03
CA PHE A 935 -3.69 -25.82 16.05
C PHE A 935 -4.41 -25.73 14.71
N SER A 936 -3.71 -25.24 13.68
CA SER A 936 -4.22 -25.19 12.31
C SER A 936 -3.62 -26.32 11.47
N ASP A 937 -4.50 -27.18 10.95
CA ASP A 937 -4.16 -28.28 10.07
C ASP A 937 -4.39 -27.86 8.60
N LEU A 938 -3.46 -28.22 7.70
CA LEU A 938 -3.53 -27.96 6.26
C LEU A 938 -4.92 -28.27 5.68
N LEU A 939 -5.49 -29.45 5.95
CA LEU A 939 -6.85 -29.80 5.47
C LEU A 939 -7.84 -30.05 6.61
N GLY A 940 -7.35 -30.23 7.83
CA GLY A 940 -8.16 -30.54 9.02
C GLY A 940 -8.80 -29.32 9.71
N SER A 941 -8.63 -28.11 9.17
CA SER A 941 -9.11 -26.86 9.79
C SER A 941 -8.53 -26.65 11.21
N LEU A 942 -9.31 -26.05 12.12
CA LEU A 942 -8.87 -25.70 13.47
C LEU A 942 -9.16 -26.78 14.52
N THR A 943 -8.19 -26.99 15.41
CA THR A 943 -8.32 -27.77 16.64
C THR A 943 -7.79 -26.95 17.81
N ILE A 944 -8.47 -26.97 18.95
CA ILE A 944 -8.01 -26.35 20.19
C ILE A 944 -7.58 -27.41 21.21
N LEU A 945 -6.38 -27.23 21.74
CA LEU A 945 -5.77 -28.07 22.75
C LEU A 945 -5.64 -27.28 24.06
N ARG A 946 -5.73 -27.98 25.19
CA ARG A 946 -5.29 -27.49 26.51
C ARG A 946 -4.06 -28.25 26.93
N TYR A 947 -3.05 -27.55 27.42
CA TYR A 947 -1.94 -28.21 28.09
C TYR A 947 -2.18 -28.24 29.60
N ASN A 948 -2.31 -29.44 30.17
CA ASN A 948 -2.41 -29.62 31.60
C ASN A 948 -1.00 -29.70 32.20
N ILE A 949 -0.59 -28.65 32.92
CA ILE A 949 0.75 -28.53 33.51
C ILE A 949 1.02 -29.65 34.53
N ASN A 950 0.01 -30.03 35.31
CA ASN A 950 0.16 -31.03 36.37
C ASN A 950 0.37 -32.44 35.80
N GLU A 951 -0.33 -32.76 34.72
CA GLU A 951 -0.25 -34.06 34.05
C GLU A 951 0.83 -34.08 32.95
N ASN A 952 1.39 -32.92 32.59
CA ASN A 952 2.23 -32.71 31.41
C ASN A 952 1.60 -33.31 30.13
N LYS A 953 0.29 -33.10 29.96
CA LYS A 953 -0.50 -33.73 28.91
C LYS A 953 -1.25 -32.73 28.05
N PHE A 954 -1.32 -33.02 26.74
CA PHE A 954 -2.21 -32.31 25.81
C PHE A 954 -3.60 -32.94 25.81
N GLU A 955 -4.62 -32.12 26.01
CA GLU A 955 -6.02 -32.50 25.95
C GLU A 955 -6.68 -31.80 24.76
N GLU A 956 -7.24 -32.57 23.83
CA GLU A 956 -8.05 -32.00 22.74
C GLU A 956 -9.41 -31.57 23.30
N ILE A 957 -9.70 -30.28 23.23
CA ILE A 957 -10.96 -29.73 23.76
C ILE A 957 -12.04 -29.79 22.69
N ALA A 958 -11.76 -29.24 21.52
CA ALA A 958 -12.71 -29.11 20.43
C ALA A 958 -12.01 -29.01 19.08
N ARG A 959 -12.73 -29.38 18.01
CA ARG A 959 -12.25 -29.25 16.64
C ARG A 959 -13.36 -28.92 15.65
N ASN A 960 -12.98 -28.36 14.52
CA ASN A 960 -13.86 -28.24 13.37
C ASN A 960 -14.00 -29.60 12.65
N ILE A 961 -15.18 -29.84 12.07
CA ILE A 961 -15.51 -31.06 11.32
C ILE A 961 -15.28 -30.85 9.82
N TYR A 962 -15.42 -29.61 9.34
CA TYR A 962 -15.33 -29.32 7.91
C TYR A 962 -13.88 -29.20 7.46
N PRO A 963 -13.46 -29.96 6.42
CA PRO A 963 -12.12 -29.82 5.87
C PRO A 963 -11.99 -28.51 5.09
N GLN A 964 -10.93 -27.75 5.37
CA GLN A 964 -10.69 -26.42 4.82
C GLN A 964 -9.17 -26.19 4.70
N LEU A 965 -8.73 -25.51 3.63
CA LEU A 965 -7.33 -25.19 3.40
C LEU A 965 -6.95 -23.93 4.19
N THR A 966 -6.60 -24.12 5.46
CA THR A 966 -6.33 -23.00 6.36
C THR A 966 -4.98 -22.35 6.06
N THR A 967 -4.96 -21.01 6.05
CA THR A 967 -3.73 -20.23 5.78
C THR A 967 -3.19 -19.59 7.06
N ALA A 968 -4.05 -18.96 7.86
CA ALA A 968 -3.70 -18.40 9.16
C ALA A 968 -4.85 -18.54 10.19
N CYS A 969 -4.50 -18.49 11.48
CA CYS A 969 -5.44 -18.52 12.59
C CYS A 969 -5.00 -17.61 13.75
N GLU A 970 -5.94 -17.19 14.60
CA GLU A 970 -5.67 -16.38 15.79
C GLU A 970 -6.75 -16.53 16.86
N PHE A 971 -6.41 -16.33 18.13
CA PHE A 971 -7.40 -16.17 19.20
C PHE A 971 -8.03 -14.78 19.10
N ILE A 972 -9.35 -14.66 19.22
CA ILE A 972 -9.96 -13.34 19.41
C ILE A 972 -10.12 -13.07 20.91
N ASP A 973 -10.69 -14.03 21.62
CA ASP A 973 -10.79 -14.05 23.08
C ASP A 973 -10.50 -15.47 23.62
N ASP A 974 -10.99 -15.83 24.80
CA ASP A 974 -10.73 -17.15 25.41
C ASP A 974 -11.54 -18.29 24.77
N ASP A 975 -12.72 -17.97 24.21
CA ASP A 975 -13.66 -18.96 23.68
C ASP A 975 -13.86 -18.81 22.16
N THR A 976 -13.50 -17.66 21.57
CA THR A 976 -13.67 -17.37 20.15
C THR A 976 -12.35 -17.27 19.39
N PHE A 977 -12.37 -17.80 18.17
CA PHE A 977 -11.19 -17.98 17.32
C PHE A 977 -11.46 -17.43 15.92
N LEU A 978 -10.42 -16.89 15.27
CA LEU A 978 -10.46 -16.43 13.89
C LEU A 978 -9.64 -17.37 13.00
N CYS A 979 -10.15 -17.65 11.81
CA CYS A 979 -9.50 -18.47 10.80
C CYS A 979 -9.63 -17.82 9.43
N SER A 980 -8.58 -17.97 8.63
CA SER A 980 -8.56 -17.64 7.21
C SER A 980 -8.29 -18.87 6.35
N GLU A 981 -8.82 -18.84 5.15
CA GLU A 981 -8.80 -19.94 4.18
C GLU A 981 -8.35 -19.43 2.81
N SER A 982 -7.73 -20.31 2.02
CA SER A 982 -7.06 -20.00 0.75
C SER A 982 -7.93 -19.31 -0.32
N ASP A 983 -9.25 -19.55 -0.37
CA ASP A 983 -10.13 -18.86 -1.33
C ASP A 983 -10.43 -17.40 -0.92
N GLY A 984 -9.89 -16.93 0.20
CA GLY A 984 -10.06 -15.58 0.73
C GLY A 984 -11.27 -15.43 1.64
N ASN A 985 -11.61 -16.50 2.37
CA ASN A 985 -12.70 -16.51 3.35
C ASN A 985 -12.17 -16.31 4.77
N LEU A 986 -12.95 -15.60 5.60
CA LEU A 986 -12.79 -15.48 7.04
C LEU A 986 -13.90 -16.23 7.77
N ILE A 987 -13.52 -16.92 8.84
CA ILE A 987 -14.42 -17.72 9.66
C ILE A 987 -14.13 -17.44 11.12
N SER A 988 -15.17 -17.14 11.91
CA SER A 988 -15.07 -17.06 13.36
C SER A 988 -15.72 -18.27 14.01
N TYR A 989 -15.01 -18.90 14.94
CA TYR A 989 -15.47 -20.07 15.69
C TYR A 989 -15.71 -19.72 17.16
N ASN A 990 -16.54 -20.54 17.82
CA ASN A 990 -16.72 -20.53 19.27
C ASN A 990 -16.61 -21.94 19.84
N LYS A 991 -16.01 -22.02 21.02
CA LYS A 991 -16.05 -23.20 21.87
C LYS A 991 -17.39 -23.30 22.58
N ASN A 992 -18.02 -24.47 22.48
CA ASN A 992 -19.33 -24.71 23.09
C ASN A 992 -19.23 -25.20 24.55
N SER A 993 -18.60 -24.39 25.40
CA SER A 993 -18.34 -24.70 26.82
C SER A 993 -19.63 -25.02 27.61
N ASP A 994 -20.73 -24.36 27.26
CA ASP A 994 -21.99 -24.38 28.01
C ASP A 994 -22.92 -25.55 27.67
N SER A 995 -22.68 -26.29 26.59
CA SER A 995 -23.56 -27.40 26.20
C SER A 995 -23.53 -28.53 27.24
N THR A 996 -24.66 -29.19 27.49
CA THR A 996 -24.74 -30.31 28.45
C THR A 996 -24.28 -31.64 27.87
N LYS A 997 -24.13 -31.74 26.54
CA LYS A 997 -23.70 -32.95 25.84
C LYS A 997 -22.22 -32.88 25.51
N GLU A 998 -21.44 -33.86 25.96
CA GLU A 998 -19.99 -33.92 25.69
C GLU A 998 -19.65 -33.92 24.19
N GLN A 999 -20.46 -34.57 23.35
CA GLN A 999 -20.27 -34.59 21.90
C GLN A 999 -20.38 -33.20 21.26
N GLU A 1000 -21.19 -32.30 21.83
CA GLU A 1000 -21.34 -30.93 21.30
C GLU A 1000 -20.24 -30.00 21.83
N ARG A 1001 -19.56 -30.36 22.92
CA ARG A 1001 -18.40 -29.63 23.45
C ARG A 1001 -17.13 -29.85 22.63
N THR A 1002 -17.01 -31.03 22.01
CA THR A 1002 -15.84 -31.40 21.19
C THR A 1002 -15.88 -30.82 19.77
N ILE A 1003 -16.94 -30.10 19.42
CA ILE A 1003 -17.14 -29.51 18.10
C ILE A 1003 -17.06 -27.99 18.22
N LEU A 1004 -16.29 -27.36 17.32
CA LEU A 1004 -16.26 -25.90 17.18
C LEU A 1004 -17.49 -25.42 16.39
N ASN A 1005 -18.20 -24.43 16.94
CA ASN A 1005 -19.36 -23.83 16.29
C ASN A 1005 -18.93 -22.64 15.43
N GLU A 1006 -19.41 -22.56 14.20
CA GLU A 1006 -19.19 -21.42 13.31
C GLU A 1006 -20.09 -20.23 13.72
N LEU A 1007 -19.50 -19.20 14.35
CA LEU A 1007 -20.20 -17.97 14.73
C LEU A 1007 -20.37 -16.98 13.57
N GLY A 1008 -19.51 -17.06 12.56
CA GLY A 1008 -19.50 -16.09 11.48
C GLY A 1008 -18.75 -16.60 10.27
N LEU A 1009 -19.25 -16.23 9.09
CA LEU A 1009 -18.72 -16.58 7.78
C LEU A 1009 -18.69 -15.31 6.93
N TYR A 1010 -17.56 -15.03 6.29
CA TYR A 1010 -17.38 -13.82 5.50
C TYR A 1010 -16.37 -14.04 4.37
N HIS A 1011 -16.69 -13.57 3.16
CA HIS A 1011 -15.74 -13.58 2.05
C HIS A 1011 -15.02 -12.22 1.98
N LEU A 1012 -13.74 -12.22 2.36
CA LEU A 1012 -12.91 -11.02 2.34
C LEU A 1012 -12.44 -10.72 0.92
N GLY A 1013 -12.08 -11.76 0.15
CA GLY A 1013 -11.47 -11.62 -1.17
C GLY A 1013 -9.94 -11.44 -1.14
N GLU A 1014 -9.31 -11.69 0.01
CA GLU A 1014 -7.87 -11.61 0.23
C GLU A 1014 -7.35 -12.89 0.89
N GLU A 1015 -6.20 -13.39 0.45
CA GLU A 1015 -5.55 -14.55 1.05
C GLU A 1015 -4.60 -14.10 2.18
N ILE A 1016 -5.02 -14.36 3.42
CA ILE A 1016 -4.30 -13.90 4.62
C ILE A 1016 -3.20 -14.90 4.99
N ASN A 1017 -1.97 -14.40 5.11
CA ASN A 1017 -0.80 -15.18 5.53
C ASN A 1017 -0.53 -15.09 7.04
N THR A 1018 -0.85 -13.95 7.66
CA THR A 1018 -0.48 -13.72 9.06
C THR A 1018 -1.48 -12.84 9.79
N PHE A 1019 -1.75 -13.22 11.04
CA PHE A 1019 -2.50 -12.44 12.02
C PHE A 1019 -1.57 -11.98 13.15
N ARG A 1020 -1.77 -10.74 13.60
CA ARG A 1020 -1.12 -10.17 14.79
C ARG A 1020 -2.08 -9.31 15.59
N HIS A 1021 -2.10 -9.50 16.91
CA HIS A 1021 -2.75 -8.55 17.80
C HIS A 1021 -2.02 -7.21 17.81
N GLY A 1022 -2.78 -6.12 17.79
CA GLY A 1022 -2.27 -4.76 17.83
C GLY A 1022 -3.06 -3.82 16.92
N CYS A 1023 -2.76 -2.53 17.02
CA CYS A 1023 -3.38 -1.48 16.24
C CYS A 1023 -2.32 -0.42 15.90
N LEU A 1024 -2.30 0.09 14.67
CA LEU A 1024 -1.33 1.12 14.28
C LEU A 1024 -1.60 2.48 14.94
N VAL A 1025 -2.81 2.69 15.45
CA VAL A 1025 -3.23 3.94 16.08
C VAL A 1025 -3.09 3.84 17.60
N THR A 1026 -2.33 4.76 18.18
CA THR A 1026 -2.19 4.89 19.64
C THR A 1026 -3.50 5.45 20.22
N GLN A 1027 -4.07 4.83 21.26
CA GLN A 1027 -5.28 5.33 21.93
C GLN A 1027 -5.03 6.72 22.53
N GLN A 1028 -5.53 7.77 21.88
CA GLN A 1028 -5.30 9.16 22.31
C GLN A 1028 -6.46 9.79 23.09
N THR A 1029 -7.58 9.09 23.32
CA THR A 1029 -8.74 9.70 24.00
C THR A 1029 -9.33 8.82 25.10
N THR A 1030 -9.46 9.38 26.30
CA THR A 1030 -10.23 8.82 27.43
C THR A 1030 -11.75 8.80 27.19
N GLU A 1031 -12.23 9.36 26.07
CA GLU A 1031 -13.66 9.52 25.74
C GLU A 1031 -14.15 8.61 24.59
N SER A 1032 -13.31 7.72 24.04
CA SER A 1032 -13.74 6.84 22.93
C SER A 1032 -14.72 5.78 23.40
N THR A 1033 -15.86 5.66 22.72
CA THR A 1033 -16.89 4.66 23.03
C THR A 1033 -16.49 3.23 22.68
N ILE A 1034 -15.45 3.08 21.86
CA ILE A 1034 -14.99 1.81 21.28
C ILE A 1034 -13.72 1.36 22.00
N SER A 1035 -13.76 0.16 22.59
CA SER A 1035 -12.58 -0.51 23.14
C SER A 1035 -11.76 -1.14 22.01
N LEU A 1036 -10.45 -0.86 21.97
CA LEU A 1036 -9.51 -1.56 21.07
C LEU A 1036 -8.94 -2.84 21.68
N GLU A 1037 -9.53 -3.32 22.78
CA GLU A 1037 -9.21 -4.60 23.39
C GLU A 1037 -9.56 -5.71 22.39
N ASN A 1038 -8.58 -6.51 21.99
CA ASN A 1038 -8.67 -7.59 20.97
C ASN A 1038 -8.72 -7.14 19.50
N CYS A 1039 -8.01 -6.06 19.17
CA CYS A 1039 -7.76 -5.69 17.78
C CYS A 1039 -6.75 -6.65 17.10
N ILE A 1040 -7.05 -7.11 15.88
CA ILE A 1040 -6.20 -8.03 15.11
C ILE A 1040 -5.94 -7.45 13.72
N LEU A 1041 -4.67 -7.25 13.39
CA LEU A 1041 -4.22 -6.96 12.03
C LEU A 1041 -4.04 -8.23 11.21
N MET A 1042 -4.31 -8.11 9.92
CA MET A 1042 -4.22 -9.16 8.91
C MET A 1042 -3.29 -8.71 7.80
N GLY A 1043 -2.29 -9.52 7.46
CA GLY A 1043 -1.40 -9.29 6.31
C GLY A 1043 -1.66 -10.32 5.20
N ALA A 1044 -1.88 -9.84 3.96
CA ALA A 1044 -2.23 -10.69 2.82
C ALA A 1044 -1.13 -10.78 1.74
N ILE A 1045 -1.29 -11.74 0.84
CA ILE A 1045 -0.41 -11.94 -0.35
C ILE A 1045 -0.46 -10.74 -1.31
N SER A 1046 -1.60 -10.05 -1.41
CA SER A 1046 -1.75 -8.91 -2.31
C SER A 1046 -1.11 -7.61 -1.79
N GLY A 1047 -0.48 -7.65 -0.61
CA GLY A 1047 -0.02 -6.46 0.10
C GLY A 1047 -1.12 -5.74 0.88
N TYR A 1048 -2.33 -6.30 0.92
CA TYR A 1048 -3.43 -5.81 1.74
C TYR A 1048 -3.12 -5.93 3.23
N ILE A 1049 -3.47 -4.88 3.97
CA ILE A 1049 -3.50 -4.88 5.44
C ILE A 1049 -4.92 -4.58 5.88
N GLY A 1050 -5.51 -5.46 6.67
CA GLY A 1050 -6.85 -5.28 7.22
C GLY A 1050 -6.87 -5.36 8.73
N LEU A 1051 -7.95 -4.86 9.32
CA LEU A 1051 -8.22 -4.86 10.74
C LEU A 1051 -9.47 -5.68 11.05
N VAL A 1052 -9.43 -6.48 12.11
CA VAL A 1052 -10.61 -7.08 12.73
C VAL A 1052 -10.78 -6.51 14.14
N LEU A 1053 -11.97 -5.98 14.40
CA LEU A 1053 -12.36 -5.43 15.70
C LEU A 1053 -13.59 -6.17 16.25
N GLN A 1054 -13.58 -6.46 17.55
CA GLN A 1054 -14.76 -6.96 18.27
C GLN A 1054 -15.72 -5.82 18.61
N LEU A 1055 -16.98 -5.96 18.21
CA LEU A 1055 -18.03 -4.97 18.50
C LEU A 1055 -18.99 -5.43 19.60
N PRO A 1056 -19.44 -4.52 20.47
CA PRO A 1056 -20.58 -4.77 21.36
C PRO A 1056 -21.85 -5.14 20.56
N PRO A 1057 -22.74 -6.00 21.10
CA PRO A 1057 -23.93 -6.46 20.39
C PRO A 1057 -24.88 -5.35 19.92
N THR A 1058 -25.02 -4.28 20.70
CA THR A 1058 -25.87 -3.12 20.36
C THR A 1058 -25.33 -2.36 19.15
N LEU A 1059 -24.03 -2.11 19.14
CA LEU A 1059 -23.33 -1.44 18.03
C LEU A 1059 -23.34 -2.31 16.77
N TYR A 1060 -23.12 -3.62 16.91
CA TYR A 1060 -23.21 -4.56 15.79
C TYR A 1060 -24.59 -4.55 15.13
N GLN A 1061 -25.68 -4.56 15.91
CA GLN A 1061 -27.05 -4.52 15.35
C GLN A 1061 -27.33 -3.21 14.61
N LEU A 1062 -26.85 -2.08 15.14
CA LEU A 1062 -26.95 -0.77 14.49
C LEU A 1062 -26.21 -0.76 13.14
N LEU A 1063 -24.95 -1.19 13.13
CA LEU A 1063 -24.13 -1.19 11.92
C LEU A 1063 -24.61 -2.23 10.90
N MET A 1064 -25.11 -3.39 11.34
CA MET A 1064 -25.74 -4.37 10.44
C MET A 1064 -26.96 -3.78 9.73
N SER A 1065 -27.79 -3.03 10.48
CA SER A 1065 -28.96 -2.35 9.92
C SER A 1065 -28.55 -1.32 8.88
N LEU A 1066 -27.52 -0.52 9.17
CA LEU A 1066 -26.96 0.45 8.23
C LEU A 1066 -26.36 -0.25 6.99
N GLN A 1067 -25.64 -1.35 7.16
CA GLN A 1067 -25.03 -2.11 6.07
C GLN A 1067 -26.08 -2.59 5.06
N LEU A 1068 -27.21 -3.11 5.54
CA LEU A 1068 -28.30 -3.57 4.67
C LEU A 1068 -28.91 -2.41 3.86
N ILE A 1069 -29.10 -1.25 4.50
CA ILE A 1069 -29.62 -0.05 3.84
C ILE A 1069 -28.62 0.46 2.79
N LEU A 1070 -27.33 0.52 3.13
CA LEU A 1070 -26.27 0.95 2.21
C LEU A 1070 -26.10 -0.01 1.03
N ALA A 1071 -26.20 -1.32 1.26
CA ALA A 1071 -26.09 -2.32 0.21
C ALA A 1071 -27.20 -2.22 -0.85
N GLU A 1072 -28.39 -1.74 -0.47
CA GLU A 1072 -29.48 -1.48 -1.43
C GLU A 1072 -29.31 -0.15 -2.17
N TYR A 1073 -28.74 0.86 -1.51
CA TYR A 1073 -28.58 2.21 -2.07
C TYR A 1073 -27.36 2.35 -2.99
N VAL A 1074 -26.21 1.81 -2.58
CA VAL A 1074 -24.94 1.94 -3.29
C VAL A 1074 -24.96 1.04 -4.53
N THR A 1075 -25.06 1.65 -5.71
CA THR A 1075 -25.00 0.91 -6.96
C THR A 1075 -23.57 0.44 -7.25
N SER A 1076 -23.36 -0.87 -7.18
CA SER A 1076 -22.05 -1.47 -7.48
C SER A 1076 -21.73 -1.45 -8.99
N ILE A 1077 -20.44 -1.32 -9.30
CA ILE A 1077 -19.91 -1.43 -10.65
C ILE A 1077 -19.99 -2.90 -11.10
N GLY A 1078 -20.50 -3.12 -12.30
CA GLY A 1078 -20.88 -4.45 -12.77
C GLY A 1078 -22.22 -4.93 -12.21
N LYS A 1079 -22.92 -4.13 -11.39
CA LYS A 1079 -24.17 -4.48 -10.70
C LYS A 1079 -24.10 -5.81 -9.95
N ILE A 1080 -22.98 -6.02 -9.26
CA ILE A 1080 -22.79 -7.17 -8.39
C ILE A 1080 -23.40 -6.82 -7.03
N ASP A 1081 -24.25 -7.69 -6.50
CA ASP A 1081 -24.82 -7.49 -5.17
C ASP A 1081 -23.74 -7.66 -4.09
N HIS A 1082 -23.70 -6.74 -3.12
CA HIS A 1082 -22.79 -6.81 -1.98
C HIS A 1082 -22.88 -8.14 -1.23
N SER A 1083 -24.12 -8.61 -1.00
CA SER A 1083 -24.39 -9.87 -0.31
C SER A 1083 -23.84 -11.10 -1.06
N SER A 1084 -23.87 -11.08 -2.40
CA SER A 1084 -23.30 -12.14 -3.25
C SER A 1084 -21.77 -12.13 -3.24
N TRP A 1085 -21.19 -10.94 -3.14
CA TRP A 1085 -19.74 -10.80 -3.01
C TRP A 1085 -19.25 -11.28 -1.65
N ARG A 1086 -19.86 -10.83 -0.55
CA ARG A 1086 -19.45 -11.22 0.81
C ARG A 1086 -19.90 -12.62 1.23
N SER A 1087 -20.77 -13.29 0.46
CA SER A 1087 -21.18 -14.66 0.74
C SER A 1087 -19.99 -15.62 0.75
N PHE A 1088 -19.87 -16.39 1.83
CA PHE A 1088 -18.89 -17.45 2.00
C PHE A 1088 -19.04 -18.52 0.93
N ARG A 1089 -17.92 -18.91 0.32
CA ARG A 1089 -17.90 -19.93 -0.72
C ARG A 1089 -16.68 -20.82 -0.54
N LEU A 1090 -16.96 -22.12 -0.42
CA LEU A 1090 -16.01 -23.21 -0.49
C LEU A 1090 -16.53 -24.20 -1.54
N ASP A 1091 -15.69 -25.06 -2.09
CA ASP A 1091 -16.13 -26.09 -3.04
C ASP A 1091 -17.30 -26.92 -2.47
N GLY A 1092 -18.45 -26.84 -3.14
CA GLY A 1092 -19.69 -27.51 -2.73
C GLY A 1092 -20.50 -26.86 -1.60
N ARG A 1093 -20.02 -25.77 -0.97
CA ARG A 1093 -20.73 -25.06 0.11
C ARG A 1093 -20.77 -23.55 -0.14
N SER A 1094 -21.97 -22.98 -0.15
CA SER A 1094 -22.18 -21.53 -0.23
C SER A 1094 -23.16 -21.06 0.85
N ASN A 1095 -22.71 -20.15 1.71
CA ASN A 1095 -23.51 -19.61 2.81
C ASN A 1095 -23.55 -18.08 2.71
N VAL A 1096 -24.68 -17.47 3.11
CA VAL A 1096 -24.77 -16.01 3.27
C VAL A 1096 -23.83 -15.56 4.38
N SER A 1097 -23.27 -14.36 4.26
CA SER A 1097 -22.40 -13.78 5.29
C SER A 1097 -23.16 -13.47 6.57
N TYR A 1098 -22.58 -13.79 7.72
CA TYR A 1098 -23.09 -13.42 9.05
C TYR A 1098 -21.95 -13.32 10.06
N GLY A 1099 -22.18 -12.61 11.17
CA GLY A 1099 -21.19 -12.44 12.25
C GLY A 1099 -20.09 -11.42 11.98
N PHE A 1100 -20.09 -10.82 10.78
CA PHE A 1100 -19.12 -9.85 10.29
C PHE A 1100 -19.83 -8.63 9.68
N ILE A 1101 -19.33 -7.43 10.00
CA ILE A 1101 -19.69 -6.15 9.37
C ILE A 1101 -18.57 -5.71 8.43
N ASP A 1102 -18.95 -5.29 7.23
CA ASP A 1102 -18.07 -4.75 6.21
C ASP A 1102 -17.84 -3.25 6.45
N GLY A 1103 -16.74 -2.91 7.10
CA GLY A 1103 -16.35 -1.53 7.43
C GLY A 1103 -16.11 -0.66 6.21
N ASP A 1104 -15.58 -1.24 5.13
CA ASP A 1104 -15.36 -0.50 3.87
C ASP A 1104 -16.68 0.04 3.33
N LEU A 1105 -17.77 -0.74 3.43
CA LEU A 1105 -19.11 -0.28 3.03
C LEU A 1105 -19.66 0.76 4.00
N ILE A 1106 -19.48 0.57 5.31
CA ILE A 1106 -19.98 1.50 6.33
C ILE A 1106 -19.34 2.89 6.15
N GLU A 1107 -18.06 2.97 5.83
CA GLU A 1107 -17.36 4.24 5.63
C GLU A 1107 -17.83 5.02 4.41
N THR A 1108 -18.36 4.35 3.38
CA THR A 1108 -18.97 5.05 2.23
C THR A 1108 -20.14 5.95 2.64
N TYR A 1109 -20.76 5.72 3.80
CA TYR A 1109 -21.79 6.61 4.34
C TYR A 1109 -21.29 8.04 4.53
N LEU A 1110 -20.02 8.20 4.92
CA LEU A 1110 -19.40 9.52 5.10
C LEU A 1110 -19.32 10.28 3.76
N ASP A 1111 -19.18 9.58 2.64
CA ASP A 1111 -19.06 10.16 1.30
C ASP A 1111 -20.40 10.55 0.68
N LEU A 1112 -21.52 10.12 1.26
CA LEU A 1112 -22.85 10.48 0.79
C LEU A 1112 -23.20 11.94 1.14
N PRO A 1113 -23.92 12.67 0.26
CA PRO A 1113 -24.44 14.00 0.58
C PRO A 1113 -25.37 13.98 1.81
N LYS A 1114 -25.35 15.05 2.62
CA LYS A 1114 -26.20 15.17 3.84
C LYS A 1114 -27.70 14.96 3.57
N THR A 1115 -28.19 15.36 2.39
CA THR A 1115 -29.58 15.15 1.98
C THR A 1115 -29.93 13.67 1.86
N VAL A 1116 -29.02 12.88 1.27
CA VAL A 1116 -29.14 11.42 1.14
C VAL A 1116 -29.00 10.75 2.51
N GLN A 1117 -28.07 11.20 3.34
CA GLN A 1117 -27.92 10.68 4.71
C GLN A 1117 -29.22 10.81 5.53
N LEU A 1118 -29.88 11.97 5.44
CA LEU A 1118 -31.20 12.20 6.06
C LEU A 1118 -32.29 11.31 5.45
N GLU A 1119 -32.28 11.14 4.12
CA GLU A 1119 -33.22 10.27 3.41
C GLU A 1119 -33.09 8.81 3.86
N LEU A 1120 -31.86 8.29 3.98
CA LEU A 1120 -31.61 6.91 4.40
C LEU A 1120 -32.12 6.64 5.83
N ILE A 1121 -31.90 7.58 6.75
CA ILE A 1121 -32.42 7.44 8.13
C ILE A 1121 -33.94 7.56 8.16
N THR A 1122 -34.53 8.52 7.45
CA THR A 1122 -36.00 8.72 7.46
C THR A 1122 -36.78 7.62 6.74
N ASN A 1123 -36.24 7.08 5.64
CA ASN A 1123 -36.87 6.00 4.87
C ASN A 1123 -36.73 4.63 5.56
N SER A 1124 -35.80 4.47 6.51
CA SER A 1124 -35.73 3.28 7.37
C SER A 1124 -37.05 3.02 8.13
N HIS A 1125 -37.87 4.05 8.35
CA HIS A 1125 -39.20 3.91 8.97
C HIS A 1125 -40.29 3.34 8.06
N LYS A 1126 -40.09 3.25 6.73
CA LYS A 1126 -41.15 2.97 5.77
C LYS A 1126 -41.00 1.66 5.00
N GLY A 1127 -39.82 1.06 4.95
CA GLY A 1127 -39.55 -0.18 4.21
C GLY A 1127 -38.61 -1.07 4.99
N ASN A 1128 -39.09 -2.26 5.38
CA ASN A 1128 -38.43 -3.26 6.21
C ASN A 1128 -38.39 -2.86 7.70
N ASN A 1129 -38.68 -3.78 8.62
CA ASN A 1129 -38.79 -3.57 10.08
C ASN A 1129 -37.43 -3.20 10.76
N ILE A 1130 -36.59 -2.40 10.11
CA ILE A 1130 -35.23 -2.08 10.50
C ILE A 1130 -35.20 -0.60 10.89
N GLN A 1131 -35.26 -0.32 12.20
CA GLN A 1131 -35.35 1.04 12.70
C GLN A 1131 -33.97 1.54 13.17
N LEU A 1132 -33.42 2.54 12.47
CA LEU A 1132 -32.25 3.27 12.96
C LEU A 1132 -32.74 4.32 13.98
N ASN A 1133 -32.59 4.02 15.27
CA ASN A 1133 -32.96 4.93 16.37
C ASN A 1133 -31.83 5.93 16.69
N THR A 1134 -31.23 6.55 15.67
CA THR A 1134 -30.09 7.47 15.83
C THR A 1134 -30.22 8.68 14.92
N THR A 1135 -29.60 9.79 15.33
CA THR A 1135 -29.51 10.99 14.49
C THR A 1135 -28.38 10.88 13.47
N VAL A 1136 -28.43 11.67 12.38
CA VAL A 1136 -27.33 11.73 11.39
C VAL A 1136 -26.02 12.14 12.07
N GLU A 1137 -26.05 13.12 12.97
CA GLU A 1137 -24.86 13.65 13.63
C GLU A 1137 -24.18 12.61 14.52
N GLU A 1138 -24.97 11.83 15.28
CA GLU A 1138 -24.44 10.73 16.09
C GLU A 1138 -23.85 9.62 15.23
N LEU A 1139 -24.50 9.28 14.10
CA LEU A 1139 -24.02 8.23 13.21
C LEU A 1139 -22.73 8.64 12.49
N VAL A 1140 -22.66 9.88 12.00
CA VAL A 1140 -21.44 10.44 11.41
C VAL A 1140 -20.31 10.44 12.44
N LYS A 1141 -20.57 10.90 13.67
CA LYS A 1141 -19.56 10.88 14.74
C LYS A 1141 -19.06 9.46 15.03
N LEU A 1142 -19.97 8.48 15.11
CA LEU A 1142 -19.62 7.08 15.35
C LEU A 1142 -18.76 6.49 14.23
N ILE A 1143 -19.11 6.75 12.97
CA ILE A 1143 -18.36 6.24 11.82
C ILE A 1143 -17.01 6.96 11.70
N GLU A 1144 -16.94 8.26 12.02
CA GLU A 1144 -15.67 8.99 12.14
C GLU A 1144 -14.79 8.39 13.25
N GLU A 1145 -15.35 8.04 14.41
CA GLU A 1145 -14.63 7.34 15.48
C GLU A 1145 -14.09 5.98 15.00
N LEU A 1146 -14.89 5.20 14.26
CA LEU A 1146 -14.45 3.94 13.64
C LEU A 1146 -13.36 4.17 12.58
N SER A 1147 -13.45 5.21 11.77
CA SER A 1147 -12.46 5.51 10.73
C SER A 1147 -11.08 5.92 11.30
N ARG A 1148 -11.04 6.37 12.56
CA ARG A 1148 -9.80 6.77 13.24
C ARG A 1148 -9.03 5.61 13.83
N ILE A 1149 -9.60 4.40 13.86
CA ILE A 1149 -8.92 3.24 14.47
C ILE A 1149 -7.87 2.61 13.54
N HIS A 1150 -7.79 3.02 12.26
CA HIS A 1150 -6.90 2.42 11.27
C HIS A 1150 -6.25 3.46 10.35
#